data_AF-A0A1E7RNR0-F1
#
_entry.id   AF-A0A1E7RNR0-F1
#
_cell.length_a   1.000
_cell.length_b   1.000
_cell.length_c   1.000
_cell.angle_alpha   90.00
_cell.angle_beta   90.00
_cell.angle_gamma   90.00
#
_symmetry.space_group_name_H-M   'P 1'
#
loop_
_entity.id
_entity.type
_entity.pdbx_description
1 polymer ?
#
loop_
_entity_poly.entity_id
_entity_poly.type
_entity_poly.pdbx_seq_one_letter_code
_entity_poly.pdbx_strand_id
1 'polypeptide(L)'
;MAGLLSFAAAYFALMGWFGWTAFRVLRTLVSGEGGNTLVNIIVGVCALFLAAFMAKGLIFLKRGQASKELELKPADQPELFAFLHRLADEAGAPRPKRVYLSSRVNAGVFYDLSLFNLLLPSRKNLDIGLALVNALNLTEFKAVLGHEFGHFAQRTMAVGRWVYVAHQIASQLVARRDALDTFLAGLSRTDFRIAWVGWLLSLVVWAIRSLVDTAFSVVALSERALSREMEYQADLVAASLAGSDALVHALHRLGAADEAWDRSVAFASREFEAGRAVADLFAVQTRMLANLRRVSPDPLYADPPQLPESDREQHRVFRSAMVRVPQMWSTHPANADRENNLKRRYVAAAIDERPAMLLFRDADALRHQITRDMLRETPPAFADGAETLSRLDAEFDIRAMHQRYQGTYLRRSFVRGVATPAELFLRTLTPLDNTEVRERIAGLYAARHGQALQQLRVLEEERATLDAARLGHLRASGNRVHWRGQVLDARRLGPAIAALDAEIAPLRQAVVQHDQECRSLHRLAARRSSEGWEAVLEGQVALLHFCEHVEADLRDVYGVFVNTLHVVTADKRVSDKEMRRLLGDADRVQRALGFIYDRAGDCVVDATVIEHGGQPLAQALGELGLLGPSQQNINDWVQRAGGWVAHTCGALSLLRAATLEALLANEDAVVGRLDSGEAAPAAPTPSRVPTGYPVLVPGQERKLQTKLGWWDRFQTADGWAASIVRASVAAAIVVGVLVFGMHTGTATVSLYNGLATAVRVTVDGTTVALQPQQSATVDVAPGTAHKVVTHSADGQLIESFDSERMPGRSHFTYNVAGAAPLVEWTAVYGGAEGGPDRKLGAQRWSATDADVVLETPPTSISTKHGSGGTRSVLTAMGDLSPQQQLGFVNSDEQRAAMVMAHARWDAPGSRHLTTWLSAAAMYSDNMPGLIADRLTRYPEDVATLRMEQELGDGQAHEAVCDRQRQMSERKPASSGLAYLAVRCMADGPEQDEAFFAGHRRWPQEPWFALATGYVLAARSDWAGANEVLSKSAMSPQTAEFVAPELARIKRMLGASQGEIESLASQSAYLTNMLALDSGEATGSPYDAYLPLGRGEYKQALDLAQADADLLPRMVRLVAASDGASADVAEKALGLPAEAGADTDSTWSMWALALRHGRDEAAWREKVLATDPDEAARMVAFVDAVRANASVQQAEAVLGHVNPSNRGYAYTVAAVVRGQSCPQVWREGAKRLLFGSERPHLM
;
A
#
# COMPACT_ATOMS: atom_id res chain seq x y z
N MET A 1 21.98 8.11 -11.27
CA MET A 1 22.60 8.63 -10.02
C MET A 1 21.56 9.23 -9.07
N ALA A 2 20.81 10.27 -9.45
CA ALA A 2 19.81 10.89 -8.57
C ALA A 2 18.83 9.88 -7.94
N GLY A 3 18.17 9.03 -8.72
CA GLY A 3 17.22 8.03 -8.18
C GLY A 3 17.84 7.01 -7.21
N LEU A 4 19.14 6.69 -7.37
CA LEU A 4 19.85 5.74 -6.50
C LEU A 4 20.28 6.42 -5.19
N LEU A 5 20.70 7.68 -5.26
CA LEU A 5 20.95 8.52 -4.08
C LEU A 5 19.64 8.79 -3.31
N SER A 6 18.53 9.05 -4.00
CA SER A 6 17.21 9.18 -3.38
C SER A 6 16.78 7.90 -2.69
N PHE A 7 17.01 6.73 -3.29
CA PHE A 7 16.75 5.44 -2.66
C PHE A 7 17.60 5.23 -1.40
N ALA A 8 18.92 5.46 -1.48
CA ALA A 8 19.80 5.31 -0.33
C ALA A 8 19.41 6.28 0.79
N ALA A 9 19.14 7.54 0.47
CA ALA A 9 18.67 8.54 1.42
C ALA A 9 17.36 8.12 2.09
N ALA A 10 16.37 7.65 1.32
CA ALA A 10 15.11 7.17 1.86
C ALA A 10 15.28 5.94 2.78
N TYR A 11 16.15 5.01 2.40
CA TYR A 11 16.46 3.82 3.21
C TYR A 11 17.13 4.19 4.54
N PHE A 12 18.16 5.04 4.52
CA PHE A 12 18.83 5.50 5.74
C PHE A 12 17.93 6.39 6.60
N ALA A 13 17.10 7.22 5.98
CA ALA A 13 16.10 8.02 6.70
C ALA A 13 15.08 7.13 7.43
N LEU A 14 14.57 6.09 6.76
CA LEU A 14 13.61 5.15 7.35
C LEU A 14 14.25 4.32 8.49
N MET A 15 15.49 3.84 8.31
CA MET A 15 16.23 3.13 9.36
C MET A 15 16.50 4.04 10.56
N GLY A 16 16.97 5.26 10.31
CA GLY A 16 17.21 6.28 11.34
C GLY A 16 15.92 6.65 12.06
N TRP A 17 14.80 6.74 11.35
CA TRP A 17 13.47 6.98 11.93
C TRP A 17 13.04 5.89 12.91
N PHE A 18 13.16 4.61 12.54
CA PHE A 18 12.84 3.50 13.45
C PHE A 18 13.77 3.48 14.68
N GLY A 19 15.08 3.74 14.47
CA GLY A 19 16.04 3.84 15.57
C GLY A 19 15.74 5.00 16.52
N TRP A 20 15.41 6.18 15.98
CA TRP A 20 15.00 7.35 16.76
C TRP A 20 13.69 7.11 17.52
N THR A 21 12.71 6.47 16.87
CA THR A 21 11.43 6.12 17.50
C THR A 21 11.63 5.16 18.67
N ALA A 22 12.46 4.13 18.51
CA ALA A 22 12.81 3.21 19.60
C ALA A 22 13.49 3.94 20.77
N PHE A 23 14.45 4.83 20.47
CA PHE A 23 15.14 5.65 21.48
C PHE A 23 14.17 6.58 22.23
N ARG A 24 13.30 7.30 21.51
CA ARG A 24 12.29 8.20 22.08
C ARG A 24 11.36 7.45 23.04
N VAL A 25 10.83 6.31 22.61
CA VAL A 25 9.88 5.50 23.39
C VAL A 25 10.55 4.85 24.61
N LEU A 26 11.81 4.42 24.48
CA LEU A 26 12.59 3.90 25.60
C LEU A 26 12.90 5.00 26.63
N ARG A 27 13.20 6.22 26.19
CA ARG A 27 13.42 7.38 27.07
C ARG A 27 12.16 7.72 27.88
N THR A 28 10.98 7.72 27.25
CA THR A 28 9.70 7.95 27.95
C THR A 28 9.35 6.85 28.95
N LEU A 29 9.73 5.59 28.66
CA LEU A 29 9.55 4.47 29.61
C LEU A 29 10.46 4.61 30.83
N VAL A 30 11.69 5.10 30.65
CA VAL A 30 12.68 5.29 31.73
C VAL A 30 12.36 6.53 32.59
N SER A 31 11.75 7.57 32.03
CA SER A 31 11.35 8.77 32.79
C SER A 31 10.07 8.59 33.61
N GLY A 32 9.35 7.47 33.45
CA GLY A 32 8.09 7.21 34.17
C GLY A 32 6.90 8.07 33.72
N GLU A 33 7.08 8.87 32.67
CA GLU A 33 6.08 9.78 32.13
C GLU A 33 5.46 9.18 30.85
N GLY A 34 4.23 8.66 30.95
CA GLY A 34 3.38 8.44 29.78
C GLY A 34 2.52 7.18 29.79
N GLY A 35 1.20 7.37 29.94
CA GLY A 35 0.13 6.47 29.50
C GLY A 35 0.32 4.96 29.69
N ASN A 36 -0.29 4.16 28.80
CA ASN A 36 -0.30 2.70 28.91
C ASN A 36 1.09 2.09 28.60
N THR A 37 1.88 1.85 29.66
CA THR A 37 3.25 1.32 29.65
C THR A 37 3.43 0.11 28.71
N LEU A 38 2.43 -0.77 28.66
CA LEU A 38 2.45 -1.97 27.82
C LEU A 38 2.53 -1.63 26.33
N VAL A 39 1.77 -0.63 25.88
CA VAL A 39 1.75 -0.20 24.46
C VAL A 39 3.08 0.42 24.08
N ASN A 40 3.66 1.23 24.97
CA ASN A 40 4.96 1.86 24.72
C ASN A 40 6.08 0.80 24.64
N ILE A 41 6.06 -0.23 25.49
CA ILE A 41 6.99 -1.36 25.38
C ILE A 41 6.84 -2.06 24.03
N ILE A 42 5.61 -2.36 23.61
CA ILE A 42 5.34 -3.03 22.34
C ILE A 42 5.86 -2.19 21.16
N VAL A 43 5.54 -0.89 21.11
CA VAL A 43 5.99 0.00 20.01
C VAL A 43 7.51 0.15 20.01
N GLY A 44 8.13 0.34 21.18
CA GLY A 44 9.58 0.48 21.30
C GLY A 44 10.34 -0.77 20.85
N VAL A 45 9.90 -1.96 21.30
CA VAL A 45 10.49 -3.24 20.89
C VAL A 45 10.30 -3.50 19.40
N CYS A 46 9.11 -3.23 18.85
CA CYS A 46 8.83 -3.37 17.42
C CYS A 46 9.70 -2.41 16.56
N ALA A 47 9.84 -1.15 16.97
CA ALA A 47 10.68 -0.17 16.28
C ALA A 47 12.17 -0.57 16.31
N LEU A 48 12.66 -1.04 17.47
CA LEU A 48 14.02 -1.53 17.60
C LEU A 48 14.27 -2.77 16.73
N PHE A 49 13.32 -3.70 16.69
CA PHE A 49 13.37 -4.88 15.81
C PHE A 49 13.48 -4.47 14.33
N LEU A 50 12.65 -3.53 13.87
CA LEU A 50 12.68 -3.05 12.49
C LEU A 50 13.99 -2.32 12.15
N ALA A 51 14.51 -1.50 13.07
CA ALA A 51 15.81 -0.85 12.91
C ALA A 51 16.96 -1.88 12.80
N ALA A 52 16.97 -2.89 13.67
CA ALA A 52 17.96 -3.97 13.63
C ALA A 52 17.85 -4.81 12.35
N PHE A 53 16.63 -5.10 11.90
CA PHE A 53 16.37 -5.81 10.64
C PHE A 53 16.93 -5.06 9.43
N MET A 54 16.73 -3.74 9.37
CA MET A 54 17.33 -2.91 8.31
C MET A 54 18.85 -2.82 8.43
N ALA A 55 19.38 -2.56 9.63
CA ALA A 55 20.83 -2.44 9.86
C ALA A 55 21.60 -3.72 9.49
N LYS A 56 20.98 -4.90 9.64
CA LYS A 56 21.59 -6.18 9.28
C LYS A 56 22.11 -6.22 7.84
N GLY A 57 21.36 -5.66 6.87
CA GLY A 57 21.74 -5.65 5.47
C GLY A 57 23.08 -4.96 5.20
N LEU A 58 23.53 -4.11 6.12
CA LEU A 58 24.79 -3.38 6.06
C LEU A 58 25.95 -4.12 6.73
N ILE A 59 25.69 -4.91 7.77
CA ILE A 59 26.72 -5.58 8.59
C ILE A 59 27.19 -6.91 7.97
N PHE A 60 26.30 -7.62 7.27
CA PHE A 60 26.59 -8.95 6.70
C PHE A 60 26.98 -8.93 5.21
N LEU A 61 27.51 -7.81 4.68
CA LEU A 61 28.21 -7.85 3.40
C LEU A 61 29.43 -8.76 3.55
N LYS A 62 29.27 -10.04 3.19
CA LYS A 62 30.40 -10.92 2.98
C LYS A 62 31.33 -10.20 2.01
N ARG A 63 32.60 -10.00 2.41
CA ARG A 63 33.70 -9.85 1.46
C ARG A 63 33.46 -10.94 0.42
N GLY A 64 33.23 -10.54 -0.84
CA GLY A 64 33.02 -11.50 -1.93
C GLY A 64 34.05 -12.60 -1.73
N GLN A 65 33.59 -13.85 -1.67
CA GLN A 65 34.49 -14.99 -1.47
C GLN A 65 35.68 -14.72 -2.36
N ALA A 66 36.86 -14.55 -1.75
CA ALA A 66 38.09 -14.56 -2.49
C ALA A 66 38.03 -15.91 -3.22
N SER A 67 37.68 -15.83 -4.49
CA SER A 67 37.81 -16.91 -5.44
C SER A 67 39.20 -17.48 -5.22
N LYS A 68 39.35 -18.80 -5.33
CA LYS A 68 40.66 -19.46 -5.32
C LYS A 68 41.46 -19.09 -6.59
N GLU A 69 41.51 -17.80 -6.93
CA GLU A 69 42.17 -17.23 -8.09
C GLU A 69 43.59 -16.82 -7.71
N LEU A 70 44.54 -17.12 -8.59
CA LEU A 70 45.96 -16.88 -8.38
C LEU A 70 46.28 -15.40 -8.66
N GLU A 71 46.66 -14.63 -7.64
CA GLU A 71 47.13 -13.25 -7.84
C GLU A 71 48.53 -13.25 -8.48
N LEU A 72 48.67 -12.65 -9.66
CA LEU A 72 49.95 -12.48 -10.35
C LEU A 72 50.64 -11.20 -9.89
N LYS A 73 51.96 -11.28 -9.64
CA LYS A 73 52.77 -10.11 -9.28
C LYS A 73 53.65 -9.65 -10.46
N PRO A 74 53.97 -8.34 -10.57
CA PRO A 74 54.84 -7.82 -11.61
C PRO A 74 56.24 -8.45 -11.66
N ALA A 75 56.77 -8.90 -10.52
CA ALA A 75 58.06 -9.56 -10.45
C ALA A 75 58.04 -10.98 -11.06
N ASP A 76 56.90 -11.67 -10.95
CA ASP A 76 56.75 -13.06 -11.39
C ASP A 76 56.43 -13.13 -12.89
N GLN A 77 55.72 -12.12 -13.43
CA GLN A 77 55.23 -12.07 -14.81
C GLN A 77 55.52 -10.71 -15.50
N PRO A 78 56.79 -10.27 -15.65
CA PRO A 78 57.11 -8.92 -16.10
C PRO A 78 56.72 -8.64 -17.56
N GLU A 79 56.76 -9.64 -18.44
CA GLU A 79 56.35 -9.52 -19.84
C GLU A 79 54.86 -9.21 -19.97
N LEU A 80 54.01 -9.93 -19.23
CA LEU A 80 52.57 -9.69 -19.14
C LEU A 80 52.28 -8.29 -18.59
N PHE A 81 52.90 -7.89 -17.48
CA PHE A 81 52.65 -6.57 -16.90
C PHE A 81 53.13 -5.43 -17.81
N ALA A 82 54.26 -5.60 -18.51
CA ALA A 82 54.71 -4.63 -19.52
C ALA A 82 53.73 -4.53 -20.70
N PHE A 83 53.14 -5.64 -21.12
CA PHE A 83 52.08 -5.67 -22.12
C PHE A 83 50.80 -4.96 -21.63
N LEU A 84 50.31 -5.30 -20.44
CA LEU A 84 49.12 -4.69 -19.83
C LEU A 84 49.29 -3.19 -19.59
N HIS A 85 50.46 -2.74 -19.14
CA HIS A 85 50.74 -1.31 -18.95
C HIS A 85 50.74 -0.54 -20.27
N ARG A 86 51.37 -1.08 -21.32
CA ARG A 86 51.33 -0.48 -22.66
C ARG A 86 49.90 -0.40 -23.19
N LEU A 87 49.12 -1.47 -23.03
CA LEU A 87 47.73 -1.52 -23.47
C LEU A 87 46.86 -0.51 -22.71
N ALA A 88 47.07 -0.36 -21.40
CA ALA A 88 46.39 0.64 -20.58
C ALA A 88 46.74 2.07 -21.04
N ASP A 89 48.04 2.33 -21.29
CA ASP A 89 48.52 3.63 -21.74
C ASP A 89 47.97 3.97 -23.16
N GLU A 90 47.96 3.01 -24.09
CA GLU A 90 47.35 3.14 -25.44
C GLU A 90 45.83 3.37 -25.38
N ALA A 91 45.12 2.68 -24.48
CA ALA A 91 43.68 2.80 -24.30
C ALA A 91 43.24 4.07 -23.56
N GLY A 92 44.19 4.86 -23.03
CA GLY A 92 43.89 5.98 -22.13
C GLY A 92 43.23 5.53 -20.82
N ALA A 93 43.51 4.31 -20.38
CA ALA A 93 42.89 3.63 -19.27
C ALA A 93 43.81 3.60 -18.02
N PRO A 94 43.26 3.64 -16.79
CA PRO A 94 44.07 3.43 -15.60
C PRO A 94 44.63 2.00 -15.54
N ARG A 95 45.88 1.86 -15.08
CA ARG A 95 46.53 0.55 -14.90
C ARG A 95 45.81 -0.30 -13.82
N PRO A 96 45.77 -1.64 -13.98
CA PRO A 96 45.12 -2.53 -13.01
C PRO A 96 45.87 -2.53 -11.67
N LYS A 97 45.12 -2.55 -10.55
CA LYS A 97 45.71 -2.61 -9.20
C LYS A 97 46.26 -4.00 -8.89
N ARG A 98 45.49 -5.03 -9.24
CA ARG A 98 45.84 -6.45 -9.11
C ARG A 98 45.41 -7.19 -10.36
N VAL A 99 46.17 -8.20 -10.74
CA VAL A 99 45.88 -9.09 -11.86
C VAL A 99 45.72 -10.49 -11.29
N TYR A 100 44.60 -11.13 -11.58
CA TYR A 100 44.27 -12.48 -11.16
C TYR A 100 44.25 -13.40 -12.37
N LEU A 101 44.65 -14.65 -12.16
CA LEU A 101 44.61 -15.71 -13.14
C LEU A 101 43.56 -16.74 -12.71
N SER A 102 42.58 -16.99 -13.57
CA SER A 102 41.52 -17.98 -13.35
C SER A 102 41.54 -19.09 -14.41
N SER A 103 40.75 -20.14 -14.23
CA SER A 103 40.68 -21.25 -15.19
C SER A 103 39.68 -21.04 -16.32
N ARG A 104 38.97 -19.90 -16.36
CA ARG A 104 37.81 -19.70 -17.22
C ARG A 104 38.19 -19.35 -18.67
N VAL A 105 37.28 -19.55 -19.62
CA VAL A 105 37.37 -18.98 -20.98
C VAL A 105 36.79 -17.57 -20.96
N ASN A 106 37.36 -16.69 -20.13
CA ASN A 106 36.88 -15.32 -19.96
C ASN A 106 38.00 -14.38 -19.50
N ALA A 107 37.83 -13.08 -19.72
CA ALA A 107 38.60 -12.02 -19.08
C ALA A 107 37.61 -11.00 -18.52
N GLY A 108 37.94 -10.35 -17.41
CA GLY A 108 36.96 -9.46 -16.78
C GLY A 108 37.54 -8.45 -15.81
N VAL A 109 36.90 -7.29 -15.72
CA VAL A 109 37.22 -6.25 -14.73
C VAL A 109 36.31 -6.37 -13.50
N PHE A 110 36.89 -6.37 -12.30
CA PHE A 110 36.12 -6.39 -11.05
C PHE A 110 36.69 -5.49 -9.94
N TYR A 111 35.96 -5.37 -8.83
CA TYR A 111 36.26 -4.46 -7.70
C TYR A 111 36.37 -5.21 -6.37
N ASP A 112 37.25 -4.73 -5.48
CA ASP A 112 37.19 -5.06 -4.05
C ASP A 112 35.89 -4.47 -3.47
N LEU A 113 35.02 -5.32 -2.93
CA LEU A 113 33.71 -4.91 -2.40
C LEU A 113 33.84 -4.43 -0.94
N SER A 114 33.52 -3.16 -0.69
CA SER A 114 33.40 -2.57 0.65
C SER A 114 32.44 -1.37 0.63
N LEU A 115 31.71 -1.14 1.72
CA LEU A 115 30.86 0.05 1.89
C LEU A 115 31.66 1.36 1.82
N PHE A 116 32.94 1.34 2.21
CA PHE A 116 33.84 2.49 2.06
C PHE A 116 34.12 2.85 0.59
N ASN A 117 33.99 1.90 -0.33
CA ASN A 117 34.20 2.11 -1.76
C ASN A 117 32.96 2.73 -2.45
N LEU A 118 31.89 3.03 -1.72
CA LEU A 118 30.78 3.90 -2.18
C LEU A 118 31.21 5.38 -2.17
N LEU A 119 31.99 5.82 -1.19
CA LEU A 119 32.39 7.22 -1.05
C LEU A 119 33.75 7.54 -1.68
N LEU A 120 34.61 6.53 -1.85
CA LEU A 120 35.95 6.67 -2.44
C LEU A 120 36.15 5.71 -3.63
N PRO A 121 36.78 6.14 -4.73
CA PRO A 121 36.98 5.29 -5.90
C PRO A 121 37.94 4.13 -5.58
N SER A 122 37.42 2.90 -5.60
CA SER A 122 38.26 1.69 -5.58
C SER A 122 38.96 1.51 -6.94
N ARG A 123 40.24 1.12 -6.90
CA ARG A 123 41.02 0.78 -8.11
C ARG A 123 40.55 -0.57 -8.66
N LYS A 124 40.50 -0.69 -9.99
CA LYS A 124 40.00 -1.86 -10.73
C LYS A 124 41.03 -3.00 -10.71
N ASN A 125 40.56 -4.23 -10.54
CA ASN A 125 41.35 -5.47 -10.69
C ASN A 125 40.98 -6.13 -12.02
N LEU A 126 41.93 -6.88 -12.60
CA LEU A 126 41.75 -7.60 -13.86
C LEU A 126 41.82 -9.12 -13.59
N ASP A 127 40.82 -9.88 -14.02
CA ASP A 127 40.86 -11.34 -14.12
C ASP A 127 41.18 -11.75 -15.55
N ILE A 128 42.15 -12.64 -15.71
CA ILE A 128 42.52 -13.24 -16.99
C ILE A 128 42.32 -14.74 -16.85
N GLY A 129 41.44 -15.30 -17.67
CA GLY A 129 41.26 -16.74 -17.73
C GLY A 129 42.37 -17.40 -18.54
N LEU A 130 43.05 -18.40 -17.99
CA LEU A 130 44.13 -19.09 -18.69
C LEU A 130 43.59 -19.94 -19.86
N ALA A 131 42.35 -20.44 -19.76
CA ALA A 131 41.71 -21.24 -20.82
C ALA A 131 41.32 -20.37 -22.03
N LEU A 132 41.10 -19.08 -21.81
CA LEU A 132 40.98 -18.06 -22.86
C LEU A 132 42.32 -17.86 -23.58
N VAL A 133 43.38 -17.61 -22.81
CA VAL A 133 44.74 -17.37 -23.36
C VAL A 133 45.22 -18.58 -24.16
N ASN A 134 44.92 -19.80 -23.70
CA ASN A 134 45.29 -21.04 -24.36
C ASN A 134 44.66 -21.22 -25.76
N ALA A 135 43.53 -20.55 -26.03
CA ALA A 135 42.81 -20.65 -27.30
C ALA A 135 43.14 -19.53 -28.29
N LEU A 136 43.57 -18.35 -27.83
CA LEU A 136 43.72 -17.14 -28.66
C LEU A 136 45.16 -16.89 -29.14
N ASN A 137 45.30 -16.20 -30.27
CA ASN A 137 46.58 -15.61 -30.70
C ASN A 137 46.83 -14.23 -30.04
N LEU A 138 48.02 -13.64 -30.25
CA LEU A 138 48.42 -12.38 -29.61
C LEU A 138 47.50 -11.21 -29.96
N THR A 139 47.09 -11.04 -31.22
CA THR A 139 46.24 -9.91 -31.62
C THR A 139 44.79 -10.10 -31.15
N GLU A 140 44.26 -11.32 -31.20
CA GLU A 140 42.95 -11.68 -30.63
C GLU A 140 42.92 -11.43 -29.12
N PHE A 141 43.97 -11.85 -28.39
CA PHE A 141 44.10 -11.58 -26.95
C PHE A 141 44.28 -10.09 -26.65
N LYS A 142 45.03 -9.35 -27.47
CA LYS A 142 45.11 -7.88 -27.39
C LYS A 142 43.74 -7.25 -27.57
N ALA A 143 42.92 -7.75 -28.50
CA ALA A 143 41.58 -7.24 -28.74
C ALA A 143 40.63 -7.49 -27.55
N VAL A 144 40.65 -8.70 -26.97
CA VAL A 144 39.86 -9.03 -25.77
C VAL A 144 40.29 -8.17 -24.58
N LEU A 145 41.59 -8.05 -24.31
CA LEU A 145 42.07 -7.16 -23.25
C LEU A 145 41.78 -5.69 -23.55
N GLY A 146 41.85 -5.27 -24.83
CA GLY A 146 41.50 -3.92 -25.27
C GLY A 146 40.03 -3.58 -24.99
N HIS A 147 39.14 -4.57 -25.12
CA HIS A 147 37.73 -4.45 -24.72
C HIS A 147 37.62 -4.26 -23.20
N GLU A 148 38.29 -5.09 -22.40
CA GLU A 148 38.34 -4.92 -20.94
C GLU A 148 38.91 -3.54 -20.54
N PHE A 149 39.97 -3.06 -21.21
CA PHE A 149 40.53 -1.73 -20.98
C PHE A 149 39.61 -0.60 -21.45
N GLY A 150 38.74 -0.85 -22.43
CA GLY A 150 37.60 0.01 -22.75
C GLY A 150 36.69 0.22 -21.54
N HIS A 151 36.40 -0.84 -20.78
CA HIS A 151 35.72 -0.73 -19.49
C HIS A 151 36.60 -0.04 -18.41
N PHE A 152 37.93 -0.10 -18.48
CA PHE A 152 38.81 0.68 -17.59
C PHE A 152 38.72 2.20 -17.86
N ALA A 153 38.71 2.64 -19.11
CA ALA A 153 38.69 4.05 -19.52
C ALA A 153 37.33 4.73 -19.31
N GLN A 154 36.22 3.98 -19.36
CA GLN A 154 34.87 4.53 -19.19
C GLN A 154 34.62 5.03 -17.75
N ARG A 155 34.40 6.34 -17.59
CA ARG A 155 33.96 6.97 -16.31
C ARG A 155 32.56 6.51 -15.88
N THR A 156 31.74 6.08 -16.83
CA THR A 156 30.34 5.62 -16.65
C THR A 156 30.23 4.33 -15.83
N MET A 157 31.31 3.54 -15.72
CA MET A 157 31.43 2.35 -14.87
C MET A 157 31.28 2.64 -13.37
N ALA A 158 31.36 3.91 -12.94
CA ALA A 158 31.00 4.28 -11.58
C ALA A 158 29.54 3.92 -11.29
N VAL A 159 28.62 4.16 -12.23
CA VAL A 159 27.18 3.94 -12.05
C VAL A 159 26.84 2.46 -11.88
N GLY A 160 27.42 1.56 -12.68
CA GLY A 160 27.23 0.10 -12.53
C GLY A 160 27.74 -0.44 -11.19
N ARG A 161 28.80 0.15 -10.62
CA ARG A 161 29.33 -0.20 -9.29
C ARG A 161 28.33 0.09 -8.18
N TRP A 162 27.66 1.24 -8.23
CA TRP A 162 26.61 1.62 -7.28
C TRP A 162 25.40 0.69 -7.38
N VAL A 163 24.98 0.36 -8.61
CA VAL A 163 23.87 -0.56 -8.84
C VAL A 163 24.20 -1.95 -8.33
N TYR A 164 25.42 -2.44 -8.55
CA TYR A 164 25.88 -3.75 -8.08
C TYR A 164 25.96 -3.85 -6.53
N VAL A 165 26.54 -2.84 -5.86
CA VAL A 165 26.60 -2.81 -4.38
C VAL A 165 25.19 -2.73 -3.79
N ALA A 166 24.33 -1.91 -4.39
CA ALA A 166 22.96 -1.73 -3.94
C ALA A 166 22.11 -3.01 -4.22
N HIS A 167 22.35 -3.72 -5.33
CA HIS A 167 21.80 -5.04 -5.62
C HIS A 167 22.28 -6.10 -4.61
N GLN A 168 23.55 -6.08 -4.19
CA GLN A 168 24.03 -6.96 -3.12
C GLN A 168 23.32 -6.70 -1.79
N ILE A 169 23.18 -5.43 -1.39
CA ILE A 169 22.43 -5.04 -0.18
C ILE A 169 20.98 -5.52 -0.28
N ALA A 170 20.31 -5.32 -1.42
CA ALA A 170 18.96 -5.80 -1.68
C ALA A 170 18.88 -7.34 -1.59
N SER A 171 19.81 -8.05 -2.23
CA SER A 171 19.83 -9.51 -2.23
C SER A 171 20.07 -10.08 -0.83
N GLN A 172 20.90 -9.44 0.00
CA GLN A 172 21.12 -9.87 1.39
C GLN A 172 19.89 -9.60 2.27
N LEU A 173 19.19 -8.48 2.04
CA LEU A 173 17.97 -8.10 2.77
C LEU A 173 16.73 -8.93 2.38
N VAL A 174 16.60 -9.24 1.08
CA VAL A 174 15.44 -9.93 0.48
C VAL A 174 15.63 -11.44 0.40
N ALA A 175 16.83 -11.95 0.07
CA ALA A 175 17.00 -13.36 -0.27
C ALA A 175 17.27 -14.29 0.92
N ARG A 176 17.92 -13.81 2.00
CA ARG A 176 18.20 -14.65 3.19
C ARG A 176 17.09 -14.53 4.23
N ARG A 177 16.30 -15.59 4.40
CA ARG A 177 15.54 -15.82 5.63
C ARG A 177 16.52 -16.17 6.74
N ASP A 178 16.40 -15.51 7.88
CA ASP A 178 17.39 -15.54 8.95
C ASP A 178 16.79 -15.86 10.33
N ALA A 179 17.60 -15.70 11.39
CA ALA A 179 17.16 -15.91 12.76
C ALA A 179 15.99 -14.98 13.16
N LEU A 180 15.91 -13.75 12.60
CA LEU A 180 14.83 -12.81 12.87
C LEU A 180 13.52 -13.25 12.18
N ASP A 181 13.60 -13.75 10.95
CA ASP A 181 12.44 -14.37 10.27
C ASP A 181 11.97 -15.64 10.97
N THR A 182 12.90 -16.45 11.49
CA THR A 182 12.60 -17.66 12.26
C THR A 182 11.93 -17.31 13.58
N PHE A 183 12.39 -16.25 14.25
CA PHE A 183 11.76 -15.68 15.43
C PHE A 183 10.35 -15.17 15.14
N LEU A 184 10.14 -14.42 14.04
CA LEU A 184 8.80 -13.96 13.62
C LEU A 184 7.86 -15.12 13.31
N ALA A 185 8.35 -16.17 12.64
CA ALA A 185 7.57 -17.37 12.36
C ALA A 185 7.21 -18.14 13.63
N GLY A 186 8.12 -18.21 14.62
CA GLY A 186 7.85 -18.75 15.95
C GLY A 186 6.79 -17.94 16.69
N LEU A 187 6.95 -16.61 16.76
CA LEU A 187 6.01 -15.70 17.40
C LEU A 187 4.61 -15.77 16.77
N SER A 188 4.55 -15.85 15.44
CA SER A 188 3.30 -15.95 14.66
C SER A 188 2.55 -17.28 14.84
N ARG A 189 3.18 -18.29 15.46
CA ARG A 189 2.60 -19.61 15.77
C ARG A 189 2.26 -19.80 17.25
N THR A 190 2.53 -18.79 18.08
CA THR A 190 2.12 -18.78 19.50
C THR A 190 0.62 -18.52 19.65
N ASP A 191 0.13 -18.47 20.89
CA ASP A 191 -1.27 -18.15 21.21
C ASP A 191 -1.74 -16.87 20.48
N PHE A 192 -3.00 -16.86 20.03
CA PHE A 192 -3.63 -15.78 19.27
C PHE A 192 -3.44 -14.40 19.92
N ARG A 193 -3.33 -14.33 21.26
CA ARG A 193 -3.09 -13.09 22.02
C ARG A 193 -1.78 -12.39 21.69
N ILE A 194 -0.78 -13.12 21.20
CA ILE A 194 0.57 -12.63 20.87
C ILE A 194 0.85 -12.75 19.36
N ALA A 195 0.27 -13.76 18.70
CA ALA A 195 0.48 -14.05 17.29
C ALA A 195 0.16 -12.86 16.36
N TRP A 196 -0.83 -12.03 16.72
CA TRP A 196 -1.20 -10.85 15.91
C TRP A 196 -0.05 -9.83 15.80
N VAL A 197 0.81 -9.70 16.81
CA VAL A 197 2.01 -8.84 16.77
C VAL A 197 3.00 -9.41 15.76
N GLY A 198 3.19 -10.74 15.76
CA GLY A 198 4.02 -11.44 14.79
C GLY A 198 3.51 -11.29 13.36
N TRP A 199 2.19 -11.37 13.14
CA TRP A 199 1.57 -11.16 11.83
C TRP A 199 1.75 -9.73 11.33
N LEU A 200 1.54 -8.74 12.21
CA LEU A 200 1.72 -7.33 11.87
C LEU A 200 3.18 -7.03 11.51
N LEU A 201 4.14 -7.47 12.33
CA LEU A 201 5.57 -7.33 12.03
C LEU A 201 5.96 -8.03 10.73
N SER A 202 5.42 -9.22 10.48
CA SER A 202 5.67 -9.97 9.24
C SER A 202 5.15 -9.20 8.02
N LEU A 203 4.00 -8.53 8.14
CA LEU A 203 3.42 -7.70 7.09
C LEU A 203 4.28 -6.46 6.81
N VAL A 204 4.78 -5.79 7.86
CA VAL A 204 5.67 -4.62 7.72
C VAL A 204 7.00 -5.02 7.11
N VAL A 205 7.61 -6.13 7.56
CA VAL A 205 8.84 -6.67 6.99
C VAL A 205 8.64 -7.05 5.52
N TRP A 206 7.50 -7.67 5.18
CA TRP A 206 7.13 -7.94 3.80
C TRP A 206 7.02 -6.66 2.97
N ALA A 207 6.40 -5.60 3.51
CA ALA A 207 6.26 -4.32 2.83
C ALA A 207 7.62 -3.64 2.58
N ILE A 208 8.51 -3.62 3.58
CA ILE A 208 9.87 -3.06 3.43
C ILE A 208 10.65 -3.85 2.36
N ARG A 209 10.64 -5.19 2.42
CA ARG A 209 11.28 -6.03 1.39
C ARG A 209 10.70 -5.78 0.01
N SER A 210 9.38 -5.64 -0.08
CA SER A 210 8.66 -5.41 -1.32
C SER A 210 9.06 -4.09 -1.98
N LEU A 211 9.10 -2.99 -1.20
CA LEU A 211 9.51 -1.67 -1.68
C LEU A 211 10.97 -1.65 -2.13
N VAL A 212 11.86 -2.25 -1.33
CA VAL A 212 13.29 -2.37 -1.68
C VAL A 212 13.44 -3.11 -3.01
N ASP A 213 12.84 -4.28 -3.15
CA ASP A 213 12.92 -5.12 -4.35
C ASP A 213 12.32 -4.44 -5.60
N THR A 214 11.19 -3.74 -5.47
CA THR A 214 10.59 -2.99 -6.61
C THR A 214 11.44 -1.79 -7.01
N ALA A 215 11.92 -1.00 -6.04
CA ALA A 215 12.81 0.14 -6.33
C ALA A 215 14.08 -0.33 -7.06
N PHE A 216 14.64 -1.47 -6.64
CA PHE A 216 15.79 -2.06 -7.30
C PHE A 216 15.50 -2.60 -8.70
N SER A 217 14.34 -3.20 -8.91
CA SER A 217 13.92 -3.67 -10.23
C SER A 217 13.87 -2.53 -11.27
N VAL A 218 13.42 -1.33 -10.85
CA VAL A 218 13.40 -0.11 -11.70
C VAL A 218 14.82 0.39 -12.01
N VAL A 219 15.71 0.38 -11.01
CA VAL A 219 17.12 0.77 -11.17
C VAL A 219 17.86 -0.22 -12.11
N ALA A 220 17.66 -1.52 -11.91
CA ALA A 220 18.24 -2.57 -12.75
C ALA A 220 17.76 -2.52 -14.21
N LEU A 221 16.50 -2.11 -14.44
CA LEU A 221 15.97 -1.87 -15.79
C LEU A 221 16.70 -0.73 -16.52
N SER A 222 17.09 0.32 -15.79
CA SER A 222 17.80 1.49 -16.33
C SER A 222 19.28 1.20 -16.64
N GLU A 223 19.91 0.31 -15.87
CA GLU A 223 21.30 -0.14 -16.08
C GLU A 223 21.48 -0.90 -17.41
N ARG A 224 20.49 -1.70 -17.83
CA ARG A 224 20.58 -2.57 -19.02
C ARG A 224 20.72 -1.81 -20.34
N ALA A 225 20.19 -0.59 -20.43
CA ALA A 225 20.37 0.26 -21.60
C ALA A 225 21.79 0.85 -21.65
N LEU A 226 22.31 1.28 -20.49
CA LEU A 226 23.67 1.78 -20.32
C LEU A 226 24.73 0.69 -20.58
N SER A 227 24.52 -0.53 -20.07
CA SER A 227 25.46 -1.64 -20.25
C SER A 227 25.72 -1.97 -21.71
N ARG A 228 24.68 -1.98 -22.57
CA ARG A 228 24.88 -2.23 -24.02
C ARG A 228 25.73 -1.17 -24.70
N GLU A 229 25.51 0.10 -24.35
CA GLU A 229 26.27 1.19 -24.95
C GLU A 229 27.73 1.15 -24.47
N MET A 230 27.95 0.77 -23.21
CA MET A 230 29.28 0.56 -22.65
C MET A 230 30.04 -0.57 -23.35
N GLU A 231 29.36 -1.65 -23.72
CA GLU A 231 29.91 -2.77 -24.50
C GLU A 231 30.31 -2.36 -25.92
N TYR A 232 29.43 -1.62 -26.63
CA TYR A 232 29.76 -1.08 -27.95
C TYR A 232 30.92 -0.10 -27.92
N GLN A 233 31.03 0.72 -26.87
CA GLN A 233 32.17 1.62 -26.69
C GLN A 233 33.46 0.85 -26.39
N ALA A 234 33.39 -0.21 -25.56
CA ALA A 234 34.53 -1.07 -25.27
C ALA A 234 35.02 -1.80 -26.53
N ASP A 235 34.11 -2.27 -27.39
CA ASP A 235 34.41 -2.83 -28.70
C ASP A 235 35.15 -1.84 -29.60
N LEU A 236 34.72 -0.57 -29.63
CA LEU A 236 35.41 0.46 -30.41
C LEU A 236 36.82 0.76 -29.88
N VAL A 237 37.04 0.69 -28.56
CA VAL A 237 38.39 0.79 -27.97
C VAL A 237 39.24 -0.41 -28.40
N ALA A 238 38.72 -1.63 -28.33
CA ALA A 238 39.41 -2.83 -28.81
C ALA A 238 39.80 -2.70 -30.30
N ALA A 239 38.88 -2.24 -31.15
CA ALA A 239 39.14 -2.01 -32.57
C ALA A 239 40.25 -0.98 -32.80
N SER A 240 40.30 0.07 -31.98
CA SER A 240 41.36 1.09 -32.09
C SER A 240 42.74 0.56 -31.71
N LEU A 241 42.82 -0.48 -30.88
CA LEU A 241 44.08 -1.05 -30.35
C LEU A 241 44.59 -2.24 -31.16
N ALA A 242 43.69 -3.06 -31.70
CA ALA A 242 44.00 -4.34 -32.34
C ALA A 242 43.36 -4.53 -33.72
N GLY A 243 42.57 -3.57 -34.22
CA GLY A 243 41.82 -3.67 -35.47
C GLY A 243 40.43 -4.29 -35.30
N SER A 244 39.51 -3.97 -36.21
CA SER A 244 38.10 -4.42 -36.15
C SER A 244 37.96 -5.94 -36.30
N ASP A 245 38.78 -6.58 -37.14
CA ASP A 245 38.67 -8.02 -37.42
C ASP A 245 39.22 -8.89 -36.28
N ALA A 246 40.20 -8.40 -35.51
CA ALA A 246 40.81 -9.17 -34.42
C ALA A 246 39.79 -9.52 -33.32
N LEU A 247 38.93 -8.58 -32.94
CA LEU A 247 37.85 -8.86 -31.97
C LEU A 247 36.79 -9.79 -32.56
N VAL A 248 36.46 -9.64 -33.85
CA VAL A 248 35.49 -10.52 -34.54
C VAL A 248 36.01 -11.97 -34.59
N HIS A 249 37.29 -12.16 -34.92
CA HIS A 249 37.96 -13.46 -34.94
C HIS A 249 38.02 -14.08 -33.53
N ALA A 250 38.37 -13.27 -32.51
CA ALA A 250 38.33 -13.71 -31.13
C ALA A 250 36.93 -14.18 -30.71
N LEU A 251 35.87 -13.42 -31.01
CA LEU A 251 34.48 -13.78 -30.71
C LEU A 251 34.04 -15.08 -31.41
N HIS A 252 34.54 -15.35 -32.62
CA HIS A 252 34.27 -16.59 -33.34
C HIS A 252 34.95 -17.79 -32.68
N ARG A 253 36.23 -17.64 -32.32
CA ARG A 253 37.04 -18.70 -31.67
C ARG A 253 36.56 -19.02 -30.26
N LEU A 254 36.11 -18.00 -29.53
CA LEU A 254 35.65 -18.09 -28.14
C LEU A 254 34.53 -19.11 -27.93
N GLY A 255 33.55 -19.18 -28.84
CA GLY A 255 32.44 -20.14 -28.71
C GLY A 255 32.91 -21.60 -28.77
N ALA A 256 33.85 -21.91 -29.65
CA ALA A 256 34.44 -23.25 -29.72
C ALA A 256 35.40 -23.53 -28.56
N ALA A 257 36.12 -22.51 -28.09
CA ALA A 257 37.01 -22.62 -26.94
C ALA A 257 36.26 -22.91 -25.63
N ASP A 258 35.09 -22.29 -25.42
CA ASP A 258 34.20 -22.53 -24.28
C ASP A 258 33.64 -23.97 -24.32
N GLU A 259 33.15 -24.41 -25.48
CA GLU A 259 32.67 -25.79 -25.65
C GLU A 259 33.79 -26.83 -25.39
N ALA A 260 34.99 -26.58 -25.92
CA ALA A 260 36.13 -27.46 -25.71
C ALA A 260 36.56 -27.48 -24.24
N TRP A 261 36.49 -26.35 -23.53
CA TRP A 261 36.81 -26.27 -22.11
C TRP A 261 35.84 -27.07 -21.25
N ASP A 262 34.52 -26.89 -21.44
CA ASP A 262 33.50 -27.63 -20.71
C ASP A 262 33.65 -29.15 -20.89
N ARG A 263 33.89 -29.60 -22.12
CA ARG A 263 34.15 -31.02 -22.40
C ARG A 263 35.45 -31.51 -21.77
N SER A 264 36.48 -30.67 -21.73
CA SER A 264 37.76 -31.01 -21.08
C SER A 264 37.61 -31.16 -19.58
N VAL A 265 36.85 -30.28 -18.92
CA VAL A 265 36.52 -30.38 -17.49
C VAL A 265 35.71 -31.65 -17.23
N ALA A 266 34.73 -31.97 -18.07
CA ALA A 266 33.93 -33.19 -17.95
C ALA A 266 34.78 -34.45 -18.13
N PHE A 267 35.69 -34.47 -19.12
CA PHE A 267 36.66 -35.55 -19.32
C PHE A 267 37.57 -35.72 -18.11
N ALA A 268 38.18 -34.63 -17.61
CA ALA A 268 39.06 -34.67 -16.46
C ALA A 268 38.33 -35.10 -15.17
N SER A 269 37.05 -34.76 -15.02
CA SER A 269 36.22 -35.22 -13.90
C SER A 269 36.04 -36.74 -13.93
N ARG A 270 35.75 -37.33 -15.11
CA ARG A 270 35.65 -38.79 -15.26
C ARG A 270 36.99 -39.49 -15.01
N GLU A 271 38.08 -38.93 -15.53
CA GLU A 271 39.42 -39.49 -15.30
C GLU A 271 39.82 -39.42 -13.82
N PHE A 272 39.45 -38.35 -13.11
CA PHE A 272 39.66 -38.23 -11.67
C PHE A 272 38.87 -39.29 -10.87
N GLU A 273 37.59 -39.48 -11.20
CA GLU A 273 36.76 -40.54 -10.60
C GLU A 273 37.31 -41.95 -10.88
N ALA A 274 37.95 -42.14 -12.04
CA ALA A 274 38.62 -43.37 -12.40
C ALA A 274 40.04 -43.52 -11.81
N GLY A 275 40.45 -42.63 -10.89
CA GLY A 275 41.75 -42.66 -10.22
C GLY A 275 42.93 -42.18 -11.06
N ARG A 276 42.70 -41.57 -12.22
CA ARG A 276 43.71 -41.09 -13.17
C ARG A 276 43.67 -39.56 -13.30
N ALA A 277 44.08 -38.85 -12.27
CA ALA A 277 43.99 -37.38 -12.28
C ALA A 277 44.83 -36.74 -13.41
N VAL A 278 44.24 -35.80 -14.14
CA VAL A 278 44.88 -35.08 -15.27
C VAL A 278 45.89 -34.04 -14.76
N ALA A 279 47.12 -34.08 -15.28
CA ALA A 279 48.19 -33.13 -14.91
C ALA A 279 48.03 -31.74 -15.54
N ASP A 280 47.53 -31.69 -16.78
CA ASP A 280 47.42 -30.47 -17.57
C ASP A 280 46.09 -30.43 -18.33
N LEU A 281 45.13 -29.69 -17.79
CA LEU A 281 43.80 -29.54 -18.39
C LEU A 281 43.83 -28.69 -19.67
N PHE A 282 44.84 -27.84 -19.85
CA PHE A 282 44.96 -26.95 -21.00
C PHE A 282 45.49 -27.69 -22.23
N ALA A 283 46.39 -28.66 -22.04
CA ALA A 283 46.77 -29.61 -23.08
C ALA A 283 45.56 -30.44 -23.56
N VAL A 284 44.71 -30.88 -22.62
CA VAL A 284 43.43 -31.55 -22.93
C VAL A 284 42.51 -30.61 -23.71
N GLN A 285 42.37 -29.34 -23.32
CA GLN A 285 41.57 -28.35 -24.07
C GLN A 285 42.05 -28.17 -25.51
N THR A 286 43.36 -28.01 -25.73
CA THR A 286 43.92 -27.86 -27.07
C THR A 286 43.65 -29.10 -27.92
N ARG A 287 43.83 -30.30 -27.36
CA ARG A 287 43.54 -31.55 -28.08
C ARG A 287 42.05 -31.75 -28.33
N MET A 288 41.20 -31.41 -27.35
CA MET A 288 39.73 -31.45 -27.48
C MET A 288 39.27 -30.55 -28.62
N LEU A 289 39.79 -29.33 -28.72
CA LEU A 289 39.47 -28.41 -29.81
C LEU A 289 39.88 -28.98 -31.18
N ALA A 290 41.07 -29.59 -31.28
CA ALA A 290 41.52 -30.25 -32.51
C ALA A 290 40.64 -31.46 -32.89
N ASN A 291 40.25 -32.27 -31.90
CA ASN A 291 39.37 -33.42 -32.12
C ASN A 291 37.96 -33.01 -32.53
N LEU A 292 37.38 -31.99 -31.90
CA LEU A 292 36.09 -31.41 -32.29
C LEU A 292 36.14 -30.86 -33.72
N ARG A 293 37.25 -30.22 -34.11
CA ARG A 293 37.46 -29.77 -35.49
C ARG A 293 37.54 -30.93 -36.47
N ARG A 294 38.27 -32.01 -36.14
CA ARG A 294 38.40 -33.22 -36.99
C ARG A 294 37.06 -33.87 -37.31
N VAL A 295 36.15 -33.93 -36.33
CA VAL A 295 34.84 -34.59 -36.48
C VAL A 295 33.73 -33.64 -36.93
N SER A 296 33.99 -32.32 -36.96
CA SER A 296 33.01 -31.33 -37.37
C SER A 296 32.81 -31.34 -38.89
N PRO A 297 31.55 -31.30 -39.38
CA PRO A 297 31.28 -31.07 -40.80
C PRO A 297 31.54 -29.61 -41.22
N ASP A 298 31.72 -28.68 -40.27
CA ASP A 298 32.06 -27.29 -40.53
C ASP A 298 33.58 -27.12 -40.74
N PRO A 299 34.05 -26.79 -41.95
CA PRO A 299 35.47 -26.59 -42.23
C PRO A 299 36.08 -25.37 -41.51
N LEU A 300 35.24 -24.48 -40.94
CA LEU A 300 35.65 -23.27 -40.20
C LEU A 300 35.41 -23.39 -38.69
N TYR A 301 35.28 -24.62 -38.16
CA TYR A 301 35.10 -24.83 -36.73
C TYR A 301 36.33 -24.37 -35.93
N ALA A 302 36.12 -23.38 -35.06
CA ALA A 302 37.13 -22.69 -34.25
C ALA A 302 38.15 -21.83 -35.02
N ASP A 303 38.15 -21.83 -36.36
CA ASP A 303 39.00 -20.97 -37.17
C ASP A 303 38.14 -19.91 -37.90
N PRO A 304 38.45 -18.62 -37.78
CA PRO A 304 37.72 -17.58 -38.50
C PRO A 304 37.94 -17.72 -40.02
N PRO A 305 36.95 -17.32 -40.85
CA PRO A 305 37.12 -17.30 -42.29
C PRO A 305 38.30 -16.40 -42.70
N GLN A 306 38.97 -16.74 -43.81
CA GLN A 306 40.03 -15.89 -44.35
C GLN A 306 39.46 -14.52 -44.75
N LEU A 307 40.17 -13.46 -44.37
CA LEU A 307 39.79 -12.09 -44.71
C LEU A 307 39.94 -11.87 -46.23
N PRO A 308 38.95 -11.26 -46.90
CA PRO A 308 39.05 -10.96 -48.32
C PRO A 308 40.16 -9.94 -48.62
N GLU A 309 40.67 -9.98 -49.86
CA GLU A 309 41.72 -9.04 -50.32
C GLU A 309 41.19 -7.60 -50.47
N SER A 310 39.89 -7.43 -50.77
CA SER A 310 39.18 -6.13 -50.83
C SER A 310 37.91 -6.13 -49.98
N ASP A 311 37.37 -4.93 -49.69
CA ASP A 311 36.06 -4.72 -49.05
C ASP A 311 35.89 -5.38 -47.66
N ARG A 312 36.96 -5.41 -46.86
CA ARG A 312 36.95 -6.03 -45.51
C ARG A 312 35.92 -5.40 -44.57
N GLU A 313 35.62 -4.12 -44.75
CA GLU A 313 34.58 -3.39 -44.01
C GLU A 313 33.16 -3.91 -44.30
N GLN A 314 32.94 -4.56 -45.46
CA GLN A 314 31.68 -5.17 -45.85
C GLN A 314 31.61 -6.67 -45.50
N HIS A 315 32.75 -7.32 -45.29
CA HIS A 315 32.81 -8.72 -44.88
C HIS A 315 32.12 -8.93 -43.52
N ARG A 316 31.28 -9.96 -43.40
CA ARG A 316 30.59 -10.33 -42.16
C ARG A 316 30.84 -11.79 -41.82
N VAL A 317 31.37 -12.05 -40.64
CA VAL A 317 31.60 -13.40 -40.09
C VAL A 317 30.33 -13.95 -39.46
N PHE A 318 29.58 -13.11 -38.75
CA PHE A 318 28.34 -13.52 -38.09
C PHE A 318 27.11 -13.20 -38.95
N ARG A 319 26.24 -14.21 -39.16
CA ARG A 319 24.97 -14.00 -39.87
C ARG A 319 23.99 -13.21 -38.99
N SER A 320 23.33 -12.21 -39.57
CA SER A 320 22.28 -11.38 -38.91
C SER A 320 20.97 -12.14 -38.57
N ALA A 321 20.98 -13.47 -38.59
CA ALA A 321 19.79 -14.32 -38.59
C ALA A 321 19.24 -14.65 -37.19
N MET A 322 20.02 -14.43 -36.12
CA MET A 322 19.61 -14.94 -34.81
C MET A 322 18.71 -13.95 -34.06
N VAL A 323 17.53 -14.45 -33.71
CA VAL A 323 16.57 -13.79 -32.83
C VAL A 323 17.23 -13.41 -31.52
N ARG A 324 16.97 -12.19 -31.07
CA ARG A 324 17.53 -11.63 -29.83
C ARG A 324 17.11 -12.47 -28.61
N VAL A 325 18.04 -13.23 -28.05
CA VAL A 325 17.93 -13.82 -26.71
C VAL A 325 17.76 -12.68 -25.67
N PRO A 326 16.88 -12.82 -24.65
CA PRO A 326 16.57 -11.82 -23.66
C PRO A 326 17.81 -11.62 -22.84
N GLN A 327 18.14 -10.37 -22.71
CA GLN A 327 19.21 -9.88 -21.85
C GLN A 327 18.90 -10.03 -20.35
N MET A 328 18.11 -11.01 -19.92
CA MET A 328 18.04 -11.33 -18.50
C MET A 328 19.25 -12.18 -18.08
N TRP A 329 19.92 -12.86 -19.03
CA TRP A 329 21.00 -13.82 -18.76
C TRP A 329 22.28 -13.63 -19.60
N SER A 330 22.33 -12.67 -20.53
CA SER A 330 23.55 -12.35 -21.30
C SER A 330 24.11 -10.98 -20.88
N THR A 331 25.36 -10.95 -20.44
CA THR A 331 26.10 -9.73 -20.10
C THR A 331 26.53 -8.92 -21.33
N HIS A 332 26.58 -9.55 -22.52
CA HIS A 332 27.06 -8.91 -23.75
C HIS A 332 25.97 -8.84 -24.86
N PRO A 333 26.04 -7.85 -25.78
CA PRO A 333 25.26 -7.83 -27.02
C PRO A 333 25.60 -9.01 -27.95
N ALA A 334 24.73 -9.31 -28.92
CA ALA A 334 24.97 -10.39 -29.88
C ALA A 334 26.20 -10.10 -30.76
N ASN A 335 26.97 -11.15 -31.09
CA ASN A 335 28.21 -11.02 -31.87
C ASN A 335 28.02 -10.32 -33.23
N ALA A 336 26.89 -10.54 -33.91
CA ALA A 336 26.56 -9.85 -35.16
C ALA A 336 26.34 -8.32 -34.97
N ASP A 337 25.73 -7.91 -33.86
CA ASP A 337 25.55 -6.49 -33.54
C ASP A 337 26.89 -5.83 -33.20
N ARG A 338 27.74 -6.55 -32.46
CA ARG A 338 29.11 -6.12 -32.14
C ARG A 338 29.95 -5.97 -33.40
N GLU A 339 29.93 -6.96 -34.30
CA GLU A 339 30.60 -6.87 -35.60
C GLU A 339 30.09 -5.70 -36.44
N ASN A 340 28.77 -5.49 -36.51
CA ASN A 340 28.20 -4.35 -37.20
C ASN A 340 28.66 -3.02 -36.59
N ASN A 341 28.73 -2.92 -35.27
CA ASN A 341 29.23 -1.73 -34.58
C ASN A 341 30.73 -1.50 -34.87
N LEU A 342 31.55 -2.56 -34.81
CA LEU A 342 32.99 -2.54 -35.09
C LEU A 342 33.31 -2.13 -36.53
N LYS A 343 32.50 -2.56 -37.50
CA LYS A 343 32.72 -2.34 -38.93
C LYS A 343 32.02 -1.09 -39.47
N ARG A 344 31.19 -0.39 -38.68
CA ARG A 344 30.67 0.95 -39.03
C ARG A 344 31.81 1.95 -39.27
N ARG A 345 32.88 1.85 -38.48
CA ARG A 345 34.11 2.59 -38.66
C ARG A 345 35.27 1.61 -38.62
N TYR A 346 35.49 0.94 -39.74
CA TYR A 346 36.47 -0.12 -39.88
C TYR A 346 37.90 0.39 -39.60
N VAL A 347 38.65 -0.37 -38.80
CA VAL A 347 40.07 -0.14 -38.51
C VAL A 347 40.84 -1.39 -38.93
N ALA A 348 41.69 -1.25 -39.94
CA ALA A 348 42.56 -2.33 -40.39
C ALA A 348 43.79 -2.48 -39.47
N ALA A 349 44.14 -3.72 -39.13
CA ALA A 349 45.39 -4.05 -38.43
C ALA A 349 45.91 -5.42 -38.87
N ALA A 350 47.22 -5.65 -38.70
CA ALA A 350 47.81 -6.96 -38.93
C ALA A 350 47.49 -7.90 -37.76
N ILE A 351 47.16 -9.17 -38.08
CA ILE A 351 46.91 -10.22 -37.09
C ILE A 351 48.23 -10.97 -36.86
N ASP A 352 48.68 -10.99 -35.61
CA ASP A 352 49.82 -11.75 -35.14
C ASP A 352 49.34 -13.12 -34.65
N GLU A 353 49.55 -14.14 -35.47
CA GLU A 353 49.07 -15.50 -35.25
C GLU A 353 49.85 -16.27 -34.16
N ARG A 354 50.88 -15.66 -33.55
CA ARG A 354 51.63 -16.33 -32.48
C ARG A 354 50.72 -16.54 -31.25
N PRO A 355 50.92 -17.62 -30.46
CA PRO A 355 50.07 -17.91 -29.29
C PRO A 355 50.13 -16.82 -28.22
N ALA A 356 48.99 -16.48 -27.62
CA ALA A 356 48.94 -15.50 -26.53
C ALA A 356 49.72 -15.93 -25.28
N MET A 357 49.91 -17.24 -25.09
CA MET A 357 50.70 -17.82 -24.00
C MET A 357 52.16 -17.32 -23.94
N LEU A 358 52.71 -16.78 -25.04
CA LEU A 358 54.05 -16.18 -25.05
C LEU A 358 54.21 -14.98 -24.10
N LEU A 359 53.10 -14.37 -23.65
CA LEU A 359 53.13 -13.27 -22.68
C LEU A 359 53.34 -13.75 -21.24
N PHE A 360 53.23 -15.06 -20.99
CA PHE A 360 53.36 -15.65 -19.66
C PHE A 360 54.70 -16.36 -19.51
N ARG A 361 55.46 -15.96 -18.50
CA ARG A 361 56.70 -16.62 -18.08
C ARG A 361 56.36 -17.94 -17.39
N ASP A 362 57.04 -19.01 -17.79
CA ASP A 362 56.82 -20.37 -17.26
C ASP A 362 55.35 -20.82 -17.36
N ALA A 363 54.78 -20.68 -18.56
CA ALA A 363 53.37 -20.97 -18.82
C ALA A 363 52.97 -22.42 -18.46
N ASP A 364 53.89 -23.39 -18.60
CA ASP A 364 53.64 -24.79 -18.25
C ASP A 364 53.42 -24.96 -16.73
N ALA A 365 54.22 -24.30 -15.89
CA ALA A 365 54.03 -24.34 -14.43
C ALA A 365 52.68 -23.72 -14.01
N LEU A 366 52.27 -22.62 -14.65
CA LEU A 366 50.97 -21.98 -14.39
C LEU A 366 49.79 -22.90 -14.77
N ARG A 367 49.87 -23.58 -15.93
CA ARG A 367 48.86 -24.55 -16.38
C ARG A 367 48.69 -25.68 -15.36
N HIS A 368 49.80 -26.26 -14.90
CA HIS A 368 49.77 -27.32 -13.90
C HIS A 368 49.24 -26.83 -12.55
N GLN A 369 49.65 -25.63 -12.11
CA GLN A 369 49.16 -25.05 -10.86
C GLN A 369 47.65 -24.85 -10.87
N ILE A 370 47.10 -24.22 -11.90
CA ILE A 370 45.65 -23.99 -12.01
C ILE A 370 44.89 -25.32 -12.10
N THR A 371 45.42 -26.30 -12.85
CA THR A 371 44.82 -27.64 -12.91
C THR A 371 44.73 -28.28 -11.52
N ARG A 372 45.76 -28.15 -10.67
CA ARG A 372 45.73 -28.63 -9.28
C ARG A 372 44.74 -27.86 -8.41
N ASP A 373 44.68 -26.55 -8.53
CA ASP A 373 43.82 -25.69 -7.71
C ASP A 373 42.32 -25.90 -7.99
N MET A 374 41.98 -26.43 -9.18
CA MET A 374 40.63 -26.85 -9.55
C MET A 374 40.18 -28.15 -8.89
N LEU A 375 41.10 -29.00 -8.42
CA LEU A 375 40.75 -30.26 -7.78
C LEU A 375 40.22 -30.03 -6.36
N ARG A 376 39.20 -30.80 -5.98
CA ARG A 376 38.65 -30.76 -4.61
C ARG A 376 39.63 -31.34 -3.59
N GLU A 377 40.39 -32.35 -4.01
CA GLU A 377 41.34 -33.11 -3.19
C GLU A 377 42.60 -33.40 -4.02
N THR A 378 43.76 -33.50 -3.34
CA THR A 378 45.03 -33.78 -4.01
C THR A 378 45.15 -35.27 -4.31
N PRO A 379 45.28 -35.68 -5.58
CA PRO A 379 45.41 -37.09 -5.94
C PRO A 379 46.79 -37.63 -5.54
N PRO A 380 46.93 -38.94 -5.31
CA PRO A 380 48.21 -39.56 -4.97
C PRO A 380 49.25 -39.47 -6.10
N ALA A 381 48.80 -39.47 -7.36
CA ALA A 381 49.63 -39.25 -8.53
C ALA A 381 48.79 -38.66 -9.68
N PHE A 382 49.46 -37.93 -10.58
CA PHE A 382 48.88 -37.51 -11.85
C PHE A 382 49.19 -38.54 -12.94
N ALA A 383 48.25 -38.74 -13.86
CA ALA A 383 48.45 -39.61 -15.03
C ALA A 383 49.44 -38.99 -16.02
N ASP A 384 50.11 -39.84 -16.81
CA ASP A 384 51.00 -39.38 -17.88
C ASP A 384 50.24 -38.56 -18.92
N GLY A 385 50.85 -37.48 -19.40
CA GLY A 385 50.21 -36.56 -20.35
C GLY A 385 49.93 -37.20 -21.71
N ALA A 386 50.86 -37.99 -22.25
CA ALA A 386 50.66 -38.64 -23.55
C ALA A 386 49.58 -39.73 -23.46
N GLU A 387 49.57 -40.49 -22.37
CA GLU A 387 48.54 -41.50 -22.10
C GLU A 387 47.14 -40.86 -21.93
N THR A 388 47.08 -39.71 -21.26
CA THR A 388 45.83 -38.93 -21.08
C THR A 388 45.29 -38.43 -22.42
N LEU A 389 46.15 -37.88 -23.28
CA LEU A 389 45.75 -37.42 -24.62
C LEU A 389 45.37 -38.58 -25.54
N SER A 390 46.04 -39.74 -25.43
CA SER A 390 45.66 -40.95 -26.19
C SER A 390 44.29 -41.48 -25.78
N ARG A 391 43.94 -41.44 -24.48
CA ARG A 391 42.58 -41.79 -24.02
C ARG A 391 41.54 -40.80 -24.51
N LEU A 392 41.87 -39.50 -24.51
CA LEU A 392 41.00 -38.49 -25.07
C LEU A 392 40.76 -38.73 -26.57
N ASP A 393 41.81 -39.01 -27.35
CA ASP A 393 41.69 -39.31 -28.78
C ASP A 393 40.81 -40.54 -29.03
N ALA A 394 40.92 -41.56 -28.17
CA ALA A 394 40.08 -42.75 -28.24
C ALA A 394 38.58 -42.44 -28.09
N GLU A 395 38.19 -41.38 -27.35
CA GLU A 395 36.77 -40.94 -27.30
C GLU A 395 36.24 -40.43 -28.66
N PHE A 396 37.15 -40.05 -29.58
CA PHE A 396 36.83 -39.53 -30.92
C PHE A 396 37.12 -40.53 -32.05
N ASP A 397 37.75 -41.66 -31.76
CA ASP A 397 38.04 -42.73 -32.72
C ASP A 397 36.88 -43.73 -32.87
N ILE A 398 35.71 -43.40 -32.32
CA ILE A 398 34.47 -44.15 -32.53
C ILE A 398 33.97 -43.96 -33.98
N ARG A 399 33.49 -45.04 -34.61
CA ARG A 399 33.06 -45.05 -36.02
C ARG A 399 32.02 -43.98 -36.29
N ALA A 400 31.06 -43.77 -35.39
CA ALA A 400 30.00 -42.77 -35.53
C ALA A 400 30.50 -41.33 -35.70
N MET A 401 31.73 -41.01 -35.26
CA MET A 401 32.34 -39.69 -35.40
C MET A 401 33.26 -39.56 -36.63
N HIS A 402 33.44 -40.63 -37.41
CA HIS A 402 34.31 -40.60 -38.58
C HIS A 402 33.76 -39.65 -39.65
N GLN A 403 34.63 -38.83 -40.25
CA GLN A 403 34.26 -37.82 -41.25
C GLN A 403 33.48 -38.39 -42.45
N ARG A 404 33.70 -39.67 -42.77
CA ARG A 404 32.96 -40.40 -43.83
C ARG A 404 31.45 -40.34 -43.67
N TYR A 405 30.95 -40.21 -42.43
CA TYR A 405 29.51 -40.14 -42.15
C TYR A 405 28.96 -38.71 -42.18
N GLN A 406 29.74 -37.69 -42.55
CA GLN A 406 29.27 -36.30 -42.76
C GLN A 406 28.45 -35.72 -41.58
N GLY A 407 28.72 -36.17 -40.34
CA GLY A 407 27.98 -35.75 -39.15
C GLY A 407 26.58 -36.36 -38.99
N THR A 408 26.20 -37.37 -39.77
CA THR A 408 24.90 -38.08 -39.69
C THR A 408 24.58 -38.55 -38.27
N TYR A 409 25.56 -38.99 -37.49
CA TYR A 409 25.36 -39.48 -36.12
C TYR A 409 25.79 -38.47 -35.03
N LEU A 410 26.19 -37.25 -35.42
CA LEU A 410 26.63 -36.22 -34.50
C LEU A 410 25.47 -35.30 -34.11
N ARG A 411 25.21 -35.17 -32.80
CA ARG A 411 24.21 -34.26 -32.21
C ARG A 411 22.77 -34.44 -32.72
N ARG A 412 22.45 -35.57 -33.35
CA ARG A 412 21.08 -35.96 -33.70
C ARG A 412 20.85 -37.44 -33.44
N SER A 413 19.57 -37.78 -33.34
CA SER A 413 19.10 -39.16 -33.32
C SER A 413 18.36 -39.46 -34.60
N PHE A 414 18.75 -40.53 -35.30
CA PHE A 414 18.01 -41.02 -36.47
C PHE A 414 16.80 -41.88 -36.09
N VAL A 415 16.75 -42.42 -34.87
CA VAL A 415 15.65 -43.29 -34.41
C VAL A 415 14.50 -42.51 -33.75
N ARG A 416 14.77 -41.33 -33.19
CA ARG A 416 13.75 -40.51 -32.50
C ARG A 416 12.64 -39.96 -33.40
N GLY A 417 12.88 -39.90 -34.70
CA GLY A 417 11.93 -39.39 -35.68
C GLY A 417 10.77 -40.33 -36.00
N VAL A 418 10.81 -41.56 -35.50
CA VAL A 418 9.82 -42.62 -35.82
C VAL A 418 9.15 -43.17 -34.56
N ALA A 419 7.89 -43.57 -34.68
CA ALA A 419 7.16 -44.15 -33.54
C ALA A 419 7.54 -45.63 -33.32
N THR A 420 7.87 -46.33 -34.40
CA THR A 420 8.27 -47.73 -34.38
C THR A 420 9.58 -47.96 -35.13
N PRO A 421 10.43 -48.91 -34.72
CA PRO A 421 11.67 -49.22 -35.45
C PRO A 421 11.43 -49.59 -36.92
N ALA A 422 10.27 -50.19 -37.23
CA ALA A 422 9.90 -50.61 -38.57
C ALA A 422 9.77 -49.44 -39.57
N GLU A 423 9.43 -48.23 -39.10
CA GLU A 423 9.33 -47.02 -39.93
C GLU A 423 10.69 -46.53 -40.46
N LEU A 424 11.81 -47.02 -39.91
CA LEU A 424 13.15 -46.75 -40.43
C LEU A 424 13.48 -47.61 -41.66
N PHE A 425 12.60 -48.50 -42.08
CA PHE A 425 12.82 -49.31 -43.28
C PHE A 425 11.80 -48.94 -44.36
N LEU A 426 12.29 -48.80 -45.59
CA LEU A 426 11.46 -48.61 -46.76
C LEU A 426 10.60 -49.86 -46.97
N ARG A 427 9.29 -49.65 -47.17
CA ARG A 427 8.33 -50.73 -47.42
C ARG A 427 8.64 -51.50 -48.70
N THR A 428 9.13 -50.81 -49.73
CA THR A 428 9.52 -51.38 -51.01
C THR A 428 10.83 -50.77 -51.47
N LEU A 429 11.80 -51.62 -51.76
CA LEU A 429 13.02 -51.25 -52.49
C LEU A 429 12.87 -51.71 -53.94
N THR A 430 13.38 -50.91 -54.88
CA THR A 430 13.59 -51.37 -56.26
C THR A 430 14.50 -52.60 -56.24
N PRO A 431 14.30 -53.59 -57.13
CA PRO A 431 15.28 -54.66 -57.33
C PRO A 431 16.63 -54.04 -57.70
N LEU A 432 17.68 -54.37 -56.96
CA LEU A 432 19.05 -53.88 -57.17
C LEU A 432 20.00 -55.08 -57.20
N ASP A 433 21.03 -55.09 -58.05
CA ASP A 433 22.12 -56.07 -57.94
C ASP A 433 23.13 -55.70 -56.83
N ASN A 434 24.18 -56.49 -56.62
CA ASN A 434 25.15 -56.23 -55.55
C ASN A 434 26.02 -54.99 -55.82
N THR A 435 26.31 -54.68 -57.09
CA THR A 435 27.08 -53.51 -57.49
C THR A 435 26.28 -52.24 -57.23
N GLU A 436 25.02 -52.22 -57.67
CA GLU A 436 24.09 -51.13 -57.45
C GLU A 436 23.84 -50.86 -55.95
N VAL A 437 23.75 -51.91 -55.12
CA VAL A 437 23.64 -51.75 -53.66
C VAL A 437 24.87 -51.04 -53.08
N ARG A 438 26.09 -51.43 -53.47
CA ARG A 438 27.32 -50.78 -52.98
C ARG A 438 27.46 -49.34 -53.46
N GLU A 439 27.19 -49.07 -54.74
CA GLU A 439 27.24 -47.72 -55.29
C GLU A 439 26.26 -46.79 -54.56
N ARG A 440 25.05 -47.29 -54.30
CA ARG A 440 24.02 -46.52 -53.60
C ARG A 440 24.37 -46.30 -52.14
N ILE A 441 24.95 -47.29 -51.45
CA ILE A 441 25.47 -47.15 -50.07
C ILE A 441 26.63 -46.13 -50.02
N ALA A 442 27.58 -46.20 -50.95
CA ALA A 442 28.67 -45.23 -51.03
C ALA A 442 28.17 -43.80 -51.27
N GLY A 443 27.07 -43.65 -52.04
CA GLY A 443 26.41 -42.38 -52.30
C GLY A 443 25.60 -41.80 -51.14
N LEU A 444 25.32 -42.58 -50.08
CA LEU A 444 24.54 -42.13 -48.92
C LEU A 444 25.22 -40.94 -48.23
N TYR A 445 26.53 -41.03 -47.99
CA TYR A 445 27.27 -40.03 -47.21
C TYR A 445 28.04 -39.01 -48.07
N ALA A 446 27.46 -38.59 -49.19
CA ALA A 446 28.00 -37.51 -50.00
C ALA A 446 27.98 -36.15 -49.25
N ALA A 447 28.90 -35.24 -49.56
CA ALA A 447 29.03 -33.92 -48.90
C ALA A 447 27.72 -33.10 -48.87
N ARG A 448 26.85 -33.27 -49.88
CA ARG A 448 25.51 -32.65 -49.93
C ARG A 448 24.63 -33.02 -48.73
N HIS A 449 24.77 -34.22 -48.17
CA HIS A 449 24.01 -34.66 -47.01
C HIS A 449 24.46 -33.92 -45.74
N GLY A 450 25.78 -33.80 -45.53
CA GLY A 450 26.33 -33.01 -44.43
C GLY A 450 25.89 -31.54 -44.47
N GLN A 451 25.87 -30.93 -45.66
CA GLN A 451 25.36 -29.57 -45.86
C GLN A 451 23.87 -29.45 -45.51
N ALA A 452 23.04 -30.42 -45.91
CA ALA A 452 21.62 -30.44 -45.58
C ALA A 452 21.37 -30.59 -44.07
N LEU A 453 22.15 -31.42 -43.38
CA LEU A 453 22.09 -31.57 -41.91
C LEU A 453 22.48 -30.27 -41.20
N GLN A 454 23.53 -29.60 -41.66
CA GLN A 454 23.96 -28.31 -41.12
C GLN A 454 22.88 -27.24 -41.32
N GLN A 455 22.27 -27.18 -42.51
CA GLN A 455 21.20 -26.23 -42.80
C GLN A 455 19.95 -26.50 -41.94
N LEU A 456 19.55 -27.77 -41.79
CA LEU A 456 18.43 -28.15 -40.93
C LEU A 456 18.67 -27.70 -39.49
N ARG A 457 19.87 -27.96 -38.95
CA ARG A 457 20.25 -27.54 -37.60
C ARG A 457 20.15 -26.02 -37.41
N VAL A 458 20.69 -25.24 -38.34
CA VAL A 458 20.65 -23.77 -38.27
C VAL A 458 19.21 -23.26 -38.23
N LEU A 459 18.33 -23.83 -39.05
CA LEU A 459 16.92 -23.42 -39.09
C LEU A 459 16.16 -23.86 -37.83
N GLU A 460 16.45 -25.04 -37.28
CA GLU A 460 15.86 -25.52 -36.03
C GLU A 460 16.28 -24.65 -34.83
N GLU A 461 17.55 -24.23 -34.76
CA GLU A 461 18.06 -23.27 -33.77
C GLU A 461 17.37 -21.89 -33.93
N GLU A 462 17.21 -21.40 -35.17
CA GLU A 462 16.48 -20.15 -35.47
C GLU A 462 15.01 -20.21 -35.01
N ARG A 463 14.33 -21.32 -35.31
CA ARG A 463 12.94 -21.60 -34.91
C ARG A 463 12.80 -21.69 -33.39
N ALA A 464 13.69 -22.42 -32.72
CA ALA A 464 13.69 -22.52 -31.26
C ALA A 464 13.84 -21.14 -30.60
N THR A 465 14.65 -20.26 -31.19
CA THR A 465 14.86 -18.90 -30.69
C THR A 465 13.61 -18.02 -30.90
N LEU A 466 12.93 -18.09 -32.06
CA LEU A 466 11.64 -17.40 -32.27
C LEU A 466 10.55 -17.91 -31.30
N ASP A 467 10.50 -19.22 -31.06
CA ASP A 467 9.50 -19.82 -30.17
C ASP A 467 9.72 -19.40 -28.71
N ALA A 468 10.98 -19.35 -28.26
CA ALA A 468 11.32 -18.78 -26.96
C ALA A 468 10.93 -17.29 -26.87
N ALA A 469 11.00 -16.54 -27.98
CA ALA A 469 10.56 -15.15 -28.02
C ALA A 469 9.04 -15.03 -27.87
N ARG A 470 8.30 -15.91 -28.57
CA ARG A 470 6.84 -15.99 -28.51
C ARG A 470 6.34 -16.34 -27.11
N LEU A 471 7.02 -17.25 -26.42
CA LEU A 471 6.70 -17.65 -25.04
C LEU A 471 7.03 -16.56 -24.00
N GLY A 472 7.66 -15.46 -24.41
CA GLY A 472 7.99 -14.34 -23.54
C GLY A 472 9.19 -14.59 -22.64
N HIS A 473 9.91 -15.70 -22.86
CA HIS A 473 11.23 -15.90 -22.28
C HIS A 473 12.16 -14.81 -22.82
N LEU A 474 12.10 -14.52 -24.14
CA LEU A 474 12.86 -13.44 -24.76
C LEU A 474 12.23 -12.03 -24.64
N ARG A 475 12.17 -11.43 -23.44
CA ARG A 475 11.82 -10.00 -23.26
C ARG A 475 12.94 -9.06 -23.78
N ALA A 476 12.89 -8.73 -25.06
CA ALA A 476 13.67 -7.63 -25.63
C ALA A 476 13.06 -6.26 -25.25
N SER A 477 13.90 -5.24 -25.12
CA SER A 477 13.51 -3.83 -24.94
C SER A 477 12.47 -3.42 -25.99
N GLY A 478 11.21 -3.27 -25.59
CA GLY A 478 10.11 -2.80 -26.44
C GLY A 478 9.28 -3.87 -27.16
N ASN A 479 9.27 -5.14 -26.72
CA ASN A 479 8.43 -6.23 -27.29
C ASN A 479 8.65 -6.47 -28.80
N ARG A 480 9.84 -6.14 -29.31
CA ARG A 480 10.20 -6.20 -30.74
C ARG A 480 11.45 -7.07 -30.96
N VAL A 481 11.34 -8.04 -31.86
CA VAL A 481 12.36 -9.04 -32.22
C VAL A 481 12.87 -8.73 -33.62
N HIS A 482 14.19 -8.70 -33.81
CA HIS A 482 14.78 -8.58 -35.15
C HIS A 482 14.96 -9.98 -35.75
N TRP A 483 14.47 -10.20 -36.96
CA TRP A 483 14.53 -11.48 -37.67
C TRP A 483 14.69 -11.22 -39.17
N ARG A 484 15.80 -11.72 -39.76
CA ARG A 484 16.14 -11.57 -41.19
C ARG A 484 15.96 -10.13 -41.72
N GLY A 485 16.49 -9.14 -41.00
CA GLY A 485 16.39 -7.72 -41.36
C GLY A 485 15.03 -7.06 -41.08
N GLN A 486 14.02 -7.80 -40.62
CA GLN A 486 12.72 -7.28 -40.23
C GLN A 486 12.59 -7.13 -38.71
N VAL A 487 11.73 -6.21 -38.27
CA VAL A 487 11.35 -6.07 -36.86
C VAL A 487 9.97 -6.68 -36.66
N LEU A 488 9.92 -7.83 -35.98
CA LEU A 488 8.72 -8.56 -35.62
C LEU A 488 8.20 -8.10 -34.25
N ASP A 489 6.91 -7.80 -34.16
CA ASP A 489 6.21 -7.67 -32.88
C ASP A 489 5.65 -9.04 -32.42
N ALA A 490 5.09 -9.09 -31.21
CA ALA A 490 4.52 -10.32 -30.65
C ALA A 490 3.43 -10.98 -31.52
N ARG A 491 2.72 -10.21 -32.36
CA ARG A 491 1.67 -10.75 -33.25
C ARG A 491 2.27 -11.37 -34.52
N ARG A 492 3.40 -10.83 -35.00
CA ARG A 492 4.10 -11.32 -36.21
C ARG A 492 5.04 -12.50 -35.95
N LEU A 493 5.34 -12.83 -34.69
CA LEU A 493 6.15 -14.00 -34.33
C LEU A 493 5.51 -15.34 -34.75
N GLY A 494 4.19 -15.50 -34.59
CA GLY A 494 3.48 -16.72 -34.99
C GLY A 494 3.62 -17.04 -36.48
N PRO A 495 3.28 -16.08 -37.38
CA PRO A 495 3.51 -16.23 -38.82
C PRO A 495 4.96 -16.50 -39.21
N ALA A 496 5.94 -15.88 -38.54
CA ALA A 496 7.36 -16.11 -38.83
C ALA A 496 7.82 -17.54 -38.46
N ILE A 497 7.34 -18.07 -37.32
CA ILE A 497 7.59 -19.48 -36.93
C ILE A 497 6.96 -20.42 -37.96
N ALA A 498 5.73 -20.16 -38.41
CA ALA A 498 5.08 -20.97 -39.43
C ALA A 498 5.84 -20.97 -40.77
N ALA A 499 6.43 -19.84 -41.15
CA ALA A 499 7.27 -19.75 -42.34
C ALA A 499 8.56 -20.58 -42.19
N LEU A 500 9.24 -20.53 -41.04
CA LEU A 500 10.40 -21.39 -40.75
C LEU A 500 10.02 -22.87 -40.71
N ASP A 501 8.88 -23.23 -40.11
CA ASP A 501 8.41 -24.60 -40.08
C ASP A 501 8.20 -25.14 -41.52
N ALA A 502 7.74 -24.29 -42.45
CA ALA A 502 7.62 -24.64 -43.87
C ALA A 502 9.00 -24.78 -44.58
N GLU A 503 10.02 -24.00 -44.18
CA GLU A 503 11.41 -24.16 -44.67
C GLU A 503 12.07 -25.44 -44.11
N ILE A 504 11.80 -25.79 -42.85
CA ILE A 504 12.37 -26.95 -42.13
C ILE A 504 11.76 -28.26 -42.63
N ALA A 505 10.45 -28.30 -42.90
CA ALA A 505 9.73 -29.51 -43.26
C ALA A 505 10.38 -30.35 -44.40
N PRO A 506 10.73 -29.78 -45.58
CA PRO A 506 11.34 -30.57 -46.65
C PRO A 506 12.73 -31.09 -46.30
N LEU A 507 13.53 -30.33 -45.55
CA LEU A 507 14.87 -30.77 -45.09
C LEU A 507 14.74 -31.92 -44.09
N ARG A 508 13.83 -31.82 -43.13
CA ARG A 508 13.57 -32.89 -42.16
C ARG A 508 13.07 -34.15 -42.85
N GLN A 509 12.18 -34.02 -43.83
CA GLN A 509 11.70 -35.14 -44.64
C GLN A 509 12.86 -35.81 -45.42
N ALA A 510 13.71 -35.03 -46.07
CA ALA A 510 14.86 -35.56 -46.81
C ALA A 510 15.84 -36.32 -45.90
N VAL A 511 16.06 -35.83 -44.67
CA VAL A 511 16.89 -36.51 -43.67
C VAL A 511 16.28 -37.83 -43.22
N VAL A 512 14.97 -37.87 -42.91
CA VAL A 512 14.27 -39.12 -42.56
C VAL A 512 14.32 -40.12 -43.72
N GLN A 513 14.13 -39.66 -44.96
CA GLN A 513 14.15 -40.50 -46.15
C GLN A 513 15.54 -41.08 -46.39
N HIS A 514 16.60 -40.29 -46.15
CA HIS A 514 17.98 -40.76 -46.16
C HIS A 514 18.22 -41.83 -45.09
N ASP A 515 17.75 -41.61 -43.85
CA ASP A 515 17.90 -42.60 -42.78
C ASP A 515 17.19 -43.91 -43.15
N GLN A 516 15.99 -43.82 -43.74
CA GLN A 516 15.25 -44.98 -44.23
C GLN A 516 15.99 -45.74 -45.33
N GLU A 517 16.53 -45.03 -46.32
CA GLU A 517 17.30 -45.60 -47.41
C GLU A 517 18.57 -46.29 -46.87
N CYS A 518 19.26 -45.64 -45.95
CA CYS A 518 20.45 -46.16 -45.28
C CYS A 518 20.16 -47.50 -44.60
N ARG A 519 19.16 -47.58 -43.72
CA ARG A 519 18.81 -48.83 -43.03
C ARG A 519 18.34 -49.93 -43.99
N SER A 520 17.58 -49.55 -45.02
CA SER A 520 17.01 -50.52 -45.97
C SER A 520 18.06 -51.17 -46.85
N LEU A 521 19.05 -50.41 -47.32
CA LEU A 521 20.13 -50.93 -48.16
C LEU A 521 21.07 -51.85 -47.37
N HIS A 522 21.42 -51.48 -46.14
CA HIS A 522 22.24 -52.35 -45.28
C HIS A 522 21.50 -53.62 -44.84
N ARG A 523 20.19 -53.53 -44.58
CA ARG A 523 19.34 -54.72 -44.36
C ARG A 523 19.34 -55.66 -45.56
N LEU A 524 19.21 -55.11 -46.77
CA LEU A 524 19.28 -55.89 -48.01
C LEU A 524 20.65 -56.54 -48.18
N ALA A 525 21.73 -55.83 -47.87
CA ALA A 525 23.09 -56.38 -47.90
C ALA A 525 23.26 -57.53 -46.88
N ALA A 526 22.75 -57.37 -45.66
CA ALA A 526 22.78 -58.41 -44.63
C ALA A 526 22.02 -59.68 -45.06
N ARG A 527 20.82 -59.53 -45.62
CA ARG A 527 20.03 -60.65 -46.15
C ARG A 527 20.76 -61.44 -47.23
N ARG A 528 21.59 -60.77 -48.05
CA ARG A 528 22.38 -61.40 -49.11
C ARG A 528 23.69 -62.01 -48.62
N SER A 529 24.23 -61.49 -47.51
CA SER A 529 25.51 -61.95 -46.97
C SER A 529 25.39 -63.31 -46.27
N SER A 530 24.38 -63.52 -45.40
CA SER A 530 24.09 -64.81 -44.76
C SER A 530 22.79 -64.79 -43.94
N GLU A 531 22.26 -65.98 -43.65
CA GLU A 531 21.04 -66.15 -42.86
C GLU A 531 21.21 -65.62 -41.42
N GLY A 532 20.23 -64.86 -40.94
CA GLY A 532 20.19 -64.33 -39.57
C GLY A 532 20.77 -62.93 -39.35
N TRP A 533 21.69 -62.44 -40.19
CA TRP A 533 22.29 -61.11 -40.02
C TRP A 533 21.30 -59.94 -40.22
N GLU A 534 20.25 -60.14 -41.02
CA GLU A 534 19.14 -59.18 -41.11
C GLU A 534 18.48 -58.96 -39.75
N ALA A 535 18.20 -60.04 -39.02
CA ALA A 535 17.58 -59.96 -37.70
C ALA A 535 18.50 -59.29 -36.66
N VAL A 536 19.82 -59.50 -36.76
CA VAL A 536 20.82 -58.83 -35.90
C VAL A 536 20.78 -57.32 -36.09
N LEU A 537 20.83 -56.83 -37.33
CA LEU A 537 20.77 -55.38 -37.61
C LEU A 537 19.43 -54.78 -37.18
N GLU A 538 18.30 -55.45 -37.45
CA GLU A 538 16.98 -54.99 -36.99
C GLU A 538 16.88 -54.95 -35.46
N GLY A 539 17.44 -55.96 -34.78
CA GLY A 539 17.51 -56.00 -33.31
C GLY A 539 18.33 -54.86 -32.72
N GLN A 540 19.46 -54.50 -33.35
CA GLN A 540 20.29 -53.36 -32.94
C GLN A 540 19.58 -52.02 -33.16
N VAL A 541 18.86 -51.86 -34.27
CA VAL A 541 18.02 -50.67 -34.51
C VAL A 541 16.89 -50.57 -33.47
N ALA A 542 16.24 -51.69 -33.12
CA ALA A 542 15.23 -51.72 -32.08
C ALA A 542 15.81 -51.37 -30.69
N LEU A 543 17.02 -51.84 -30.38
CA LEU A 543 17.74 -51.51 -29.14
C LEU A 543 18.10 -50.03 -29.06
N LEU A 544 18.57 -49.43 -30.15
CA LEU A 544 18.80 -47.98 -30.24
C LEU A 544 17.50 -47.20 -30.02
N HIS A 545 16.43 -47.57 -30.73
CA HIS A 545 15.11 -46.93 -30.59
C HIS A 545 14.61 -46.98 -29.14
N PHE A 546 14.68 -48.14 -28.50
CA PHE A 546 14.33 -48.31 -27.09
C PHE A 546 15.14 -47.37 -26.19
N CYS A 547 16.48 -47.40 -26.25
CA CYS A 547 17.33 -46.60 -25.38
C CYS A 547 17.04 -45.10 -25.53
N GLU A 548 16.93 -44.63 -26.78
CA GLU A 548 16.72 -43.23 -27.12
C GLU A 548 15.35 -42.70 -26.68
N HIS A 549 14.28 -43.47 -26.87
CA HIS A 549 12.95 -43.03 -26.49
C HIS A 549 12.73 -43.07 -24.98
N VAL A 550 13.21 -44.10 -24.31
CA VAL A 550 13.09 -44.26 -22.86
C VAL A 550 13.95 -43.24 -22.11
N GLU A 551 15.18 -43.00 -22.57
CA GLU A 551 16.05 -41.97 -21.97
C GLU A 551 15.40 -40.58 -22.07
N ALA A 552 14.86 -40.25 -23.25
CA ALA A 552 14.24 -38.95 -23.46
C ALA A 552 12.89 -38.80 -22.74
N ASP A 553 12.09 -39.86 -22.60
CA ASP A 553 10.88 -39.82 -21.76
C ASP A 553 11.23 -39.57 -20.29
N LEU A 554 12.26 -40.26 -19.77
CA LEU A 554 12.74 -40.05 -18.41
C LEU A 554 13.24 -38.61 -18.20
N ARG A 555 14.03 -38.07 -19.13
CA ARG A 555 14.50 -36.68 -19.08
C ARG A 555 13.35 -35.68 -19.17
N ASP A 556 12.35 -35.93 -20.00
CA ASP A 556 11.17 -35.06 -20.13
C ASP A 556 10.33 -35.03 -18.85
N VAL A 557 10.02 -36.20 -18.28
CA VAL A 557 9.30 -36.30 -17.00
C VAL A 557 10.09 -35.64 -15.87
N TYR A 558 11.40 -35.86 -15.80
CA TYR A 558 12.26 -35.20 -14.82
C TYR A 558 12.32 -33.69 -15.02
N GLY A 559 12.35 -33.22 -16.27
CA GLY A 559 12.26 -31.80 -16.62
C GLY A 559 10.96 -31.15 -16.15
N VAL A 560 9.82 -31.84 -16.29
CA VAL A 560 8.52 -31.40 -15.75
C VAL A 560 8.57 -31.31 -14.22
N PHE A 561 9.12 -32.33 -13.55
CA PHE A 561 9.28 -32.33 -12.10
C PHE A 561 10.16 -31.16 -11.63
N VAL A 562 11.31 -30.92 -12.26
CA VAL A 562 12.21 -29.80 -11.95
C VAL A 562 11.51 -28.45 -12.21
N ASN A 563 10.76 -28.33 -13.31
CA ASN A 563 9.95 -27.13 -13.58
C ASN A 563 8.88 -26.90 -12.51
N THR A 564 8.14 -27.94 -12.12
CA THR A 564 7.16 -27.85 -11.03
C THR A 564 7.85 -27.49 -9.72
N LEU A 565 9.00 -28.10 -9.37
CA LEU A 565 9.79 -27.77 -8.19
C LEU A 565 10.20 -26.29 -8.19
N HIS A 566 10.69 -25.77 -9.31
CA HIS A 566 11.04 -24.35 -9.44
C HIS A 566 9.84 -23.43 -9.28
N VAL A 567 8.69 -23.79 -9.87
CA VAL A 567 7.45 -23.00 -9.79
C VAL A 567 6.92 -22.98 -8.36
N VAL A 568 6.77 -24.14 -7.71
CA VAL A 568 6.19 -24.24 -6.36
C VAL A 568 7.12 -23.71 -5.27
N THR A 569 8.42 -23.59 -5.55
CA THR A 569 9.39 -23.00 -4.61
C THR A 569 9.70 -21.53 -4.89
N ALA A 570 9.11 -20.95 -5.95
CA ALA A 570 9.42 -19.60 -6.42
C ALA A 570 9.14 -18.51 -5.36
N ASP A 571 8.04 -18.63 -4.61
CA ASP A 571 7.67 -17.71 -3.53
C ASP A 571 8.22 -18.15 -2.15
N LYS A 572 9.03 -19.23 -2.13
CA LYS A 572 9.62 -19.86 -0.95
C LYS A 572 8.56 -20.30 0.09
N ARG A 573 7.31 -20.54 -0.30
CA ARG A 573 6.23 -21.09 0.55
C ARG A 573 5.40 -22.08 -0.26
N VAL A 574 5.48 -23.37 0.08
CA VAL A 574 4.69 -24.40 -0.61
C VAL A 574 3.34 -24.59 0.08
N SER A 575 2.24 -24.33 -0.62
CA SER A 575 0.87 -24.65 -0.15
C SER A 575 0.56 -26.15 -0.28
N ASP A 576 -0.48 -26.63 0.40
CA ASP A 576 -0.91 -28.03 0.31
C ASP A 576 -1.33 -28.46 -1.11
N LYS A 577 -1.82 -27.51 -1.92
CA LYS A 577 -2.15 -27.76 -3.33
C LYS A 577 -0.90 -27.93 -4.17
N GLU A 578 0.11 -27.09 -3.94
CA GLU A 578 1.40 -27.16 -4.62
C GLU A 578 2.21 -28.39 -4.20
N MET A 579 2.15 -28.75 -2.92
CA MET A 579 2.77 -29.97 -2.41
C MET A 579 2.18 -31.22 -3.08
N ARG A 580 0.84 -31.31 -3.19
CA ARG A 580 0.19 -32.43 -3.90
C ARG A 580 0.61 -32.51 -5.37
N ARG A 581 0.76 -31.37 -6.03
CA ARG A 581 1.24 -31.33 -7.42
C ARG A 581 2.70 -31.80 -7.52
N LEU A 582 3.57 -31.31 -6.65
CA LEU A 582 4.98 -31.72 -6.61
C LEU A 582 5.12 -33.23 -6.38
N LEU A 583 4.34 -33.78 -5.45
CA LEU A 583 4.28 -35.22 -5.20
C LEU A 583 3.80 -36.00 -6.42
N GLY A 584 2.78 -35.49 -7.13
CA GLY A 584 2.28 -36.11 -8.36
C GLY A 584 3.31 -36.15 -9.50
N ASP A 585 4.11 -35.09 -9.66
CA ASP A 585 5.17 -35.05 -10.67
C ASP A 585 6.40 -35.89 -10.25
N ALA A 586 6.75 -35.90 -8.96
CA ALA A 586 7.79 -36.79 -8.42
C ALA A 586 7.43 -38.27 -8.61
N ASP A 587 6.16 -38.63 -8.38
CA ASP A 587 5.63 -39.98 -8.57
C ASP A 587 5.65 -40.41 -10.04
N ARG A 588 5.54 -39.48 -10.99
CA ARG A 588 5.76 -39.79 -12.43
C ARG A 588 7.22 -40.14 -12.72
N VAL A 589 8.19 -39.41 -12.14
CA VAL A 589 9.62 -39.74 -12.28
C VAL A 589 9.89 -41.12 -11.67
N GLN A 590 9.35 -41.40 -10.49
CA GLN A 590 9.49 -42.70 -9.82
C GLN A 590 8.96 -43.84 -10.70
N ARG A 591 7.78 -43.67 -11.32
CA ARG A 591 7.23 -44.68 -12.24
C ARG A 591 8.07 -44.86 -13.50
N ALA A 592 8.60 -43.77 -14.07
CA ALA A 592 9.47 -43.86 -15.24
C ALA A 592 10.76 -44.64 -14.93
N LEU A 593 11.39 -44.35 -13.78
CA LEU A 593 12.52 -45.14 -13.29
C LEU A 593 12.12 -46.60 -13.03
N GLY A 594 11.02 -46.84 -12.30
CA GLY A 594 10.52 -48.19 -12.00
C GLY A 594 10.32 -49.03 -13.26
N PHE A 595 9.68 -48.48 -14.29
CA PHE A 595 9.51 -49.17 -15.57
C PHE A 595 10.85 -49.64 -16.18
N ILE A 596 11.88 -48.79 -16.15
CA ILE A 596 13.19 -49.11 -16.74
C ILE A 596 13.87 -50.25 -15.98
N TYR A 597 13.86 -50.20 -14.65
CA TYR A 597 14.51 -51.20 -13.81
C TYR A 597 13.75 -52.54 -13.86
N ASP A 598 12.41 -52.50 -13.78
CA ASP A 598 11.57 -53.71 -13.84
C ASP A 598 11.70 -54.43 -15.20
N ARG A 599 11.89 -53.68 -16.28
CA ARG A 599 12.02 -54.20 -17.65
C ARG A 599 13.46 -54.38 -18.11
N ALA A 600 14.45 -54.07 -17.28
CA ALA A 600 15.86 -54.17 -17.66
C ALA A 600 16.27 -55.60 -18.03
N GLY A 601 15.64 -56.61 -17.40
CA GLY A 601 15.89 -58.03 -17.69
C GLY A 601 15.27 -58.53 -19.00
N ASP A 602 14.26 -57.85 -19.53
CA ASP A 602 13.64 -58.16 -20.83
C ASP A 602 14.52 -57.67 -22.00
N CYS A 603 15.55 -56.86 -21.73
CA CYS A 603 16.49 -56.34 -22.71
C CYS A 603 17.64 -57.32 -22.94
N VAL A 604 17.67 -57.95 -24.11
CA VAL A 604 18.73 -58.85 -24.55
C VAL A 604 19.67 -58.07 -25.48
N VAL A 605 20.96 -58.11 -25.18
CA VAL A 605 22.03 -57.44 -25.95
C VAL A 605 22.82 -58.50 -26.70
N ASP A 606 22.98 -58.34 -28.02
CA ASP A 606 23.72 -59.31 -28.84
C ASP A 606 25.24 -59.25 -28.62
N ALA A 607 25.93 -60.32 -29.00
CA ALA A 607 27.37 -60.49 -28.76
C ALA A 607 28.22 -59.38 -29.40
N THR A 608 27.83 -58.85 -30.57
CA THR A 608 28.62 -57.80 -31.24
C THR A 608 28.52 -56.46 -30.53
N VAL A 609 27.39 -56.18 -29.88
CA VAL A 609 27.25 -55.00 -29.01
C VAL A 609 28.11 -55.15 -27.75
N ILE A 610 28.19 -56.36 -27.18
CA ILE A 610 29.06 -56.66 -26.02
C ILE A 610 30.54 -56.50 -26.38
N GLU A 611 30.97 -56.97 -27.55
CA GLU A 611 32.34 -56.80 -28.07
C GLU A 611 32.74 -55.32 -28.19
N HIS A 612 31.77 -54.44 -28.47
CA HIS A 612 31.97 -52.99 -28.56
C HIS A 612 31.74 -52.27 -27.20
N GLY A 613 31.80 -53.00 -26.09
CA GLY A 613 31.73 -52.45 -24.73
C GLY A 613 30.32 -52.30 -24.16
N GLY A 614 29.30 -52.84 -24.83
CA GLY A 614 27.93 -52.88 -24.31
C GLY A 614 27.79 -53.86 -23.15
N GLN A 615 26.86 -53.57 -22.24
CA GLN A 615 26.51 -54.45 -21.12
C GLN A 615 25.00 -54.67 -21.07
N PRO A 616 24.52 -55.85 -20.61
CA PRO A 616 23.11 -56.06 -20.35
C PRO A 616 22.55 -54.98 -19.41
N LEU A 617 21.39 -54.42 -19.76
CA LEU A 617 20.85 -53.25 -19.06
C LEU A 617 20.61 -53.50 -17.56
N ALA A 618 20.15 -54.70 -17.20
CA ALA A 618 19.96 -55.09 -15.80
C ALA A 618 21.27 -55.08 -14.99
N GLN A 619 22.38 -55.47 -15.60
CA GLN A 619 23.70 -55.45 -14.97
C GLN A 619 24.22 -54.02 -14.79
N ALA A 620 24.02 -53.16 -15.79
CA ALA A 620 24.49 -51.78 -15.75
C ALA A 620 23.72 -50.91 -14.75
N LEU A 621 22.42 -51.17 -14.55
CA LEU A 621 21.56 -50.40 -13.66
C LEU A 621 21.65 -50.83 -12.19
N GLY A 622 21.69 -52.13 -11.91
CA GLY A 622 21.55 -52.66 -10.55
C GLY A 622 20.11 -52.57 -10.02
N GLU A 623 19.94 -52.48 -8.70
CA GLU A 623 18.62 -52.39 -8.05
C GLU A 623 18.18 -50.94 -7.80
N LEU A 624 16.89 -50.64 -8.01
CA LEU A 624 16.33 -49.30 -7.75
C LEU A 624 16.13 -49.08 -6.24
N GLY A 625 17.05 -48.34 -5.62
CA GLY A 625 17.00 -48.00 -4.19
C GLY A 625 16.20 -46.74 -3.84
N LEU A 626 15.55 -46.09 -4.81
CA LEU A 626 14.77 -44.87 -4.58
C LEU A 626 13.33 -45.24 -4.18
N LEU A 627 12.93 -44.88 -2.95
CA LEU A 627 11.56 -45.10 -2.47
C LEU A 627 10.56 -44.15 -3.14
N GLY A 628 9.28 -44.50 -3.09
CA GLY A 628 8.21 -43.63 -3.57
C GLY A 628 8.15 -42.29 -2.84
N PRO A 629 7.83 -41.19 -3.54
CA PRO A 629 7.75 -39.87 -2.93
C PRO A 629 6.51 -39.75 -2.03
N SER A 630 6.70 -39.15 -0.86
CA SER A 630 5.66 -38.87 0.14
C SER A 630 5.93 -37.52 0.79
N GLN A 631 4.94 -36.93 1.45
CA GLN A 631 5.11 -35.65 2.13
C GLN A 631 6.20 -35.70 3.23
N GLN A 632 6.46 -36.87 3.81
CA GLN A 632 7.44 -37.07 4.87
C GLN A 632 8.89 -37.17 4.36
N ASN A 633 9.10 -37.71 3.15
CA ASN A 633 10.44 -37.94 2.59
C ASN A 633 10.79 -37.01 1.41
N ILE A 634 9.90 -36.11 0.98
CA ILE A 634 10.07 -35.34 -0.27
C ILE A 634 11.38 -34.54 -0.34
N ASN A 635 11.86 -33.99 0.77
CA ASN A 635 13.11 -33.22 0.79
C ASN A 635 14.34 -34.10 0.49
N ASP A 636 14.44 -35.28 1.11
CA ASP A 636 15.51 -36.25 0.85
C ASP A 636 15.35 -36.87 -0.54
N TRP A 637 14.11 -37.13 -0.96
CA TRP A 637 13.79 -37.64 -2.29
C TRP A 637 14.26 -36.69 -3.39
N VAL A 638 13.99 -35.38 -3.29
CA VAL A 638 14.44 -34.34 -4.25
C VAL A 638 15.96 -34.33 -4.38
N GLN A 639 16.69 -34.47 -3.27
CA GLN A 639 18.16 -34.46 -3.26
C GLN A 639 18.75 -35.69 -3.95
N ARG A 640 18.08 -36.84 -3.91
CA ARG A 640 18.57 -38.10 -4.48
C ARG A 640 18.09 -38.37 -5.90
N ALA A 641 16.89 -37.93 -6.26
CA ALA A 641 16.25 -38.26 -7.54
C ALA A 641 17.12 -37.88 -8.75
N GLY A 642 17.81 -36.73 -8.71
CA GLY A 642 18.71 -36.30 -9.79
C GLY A 642 19.87 -37.27 -10.03
N GLY A 643 20.43 -37.85 -8.97
CA GLY A 643 21.51 -38.85 -9.07
C GLY A 643 21.03 -40.14 -9.74
N TRP A 644 19.84 -40.64 -9.37
CA TRP A 644 19.24 -41.82 -9.97
C TRP A 644 18.88 -41.63 -11.45
N VAL A 645 18.32 -40.46 -11.80
CA VAL A 645 18.05 -40.11 -13.21
C VAL A 645 19.35 -40.03 -14.01
N ALA A 646 20.38 -39.36 -13.47
CA ALA A 646 21.68 -39.26 -14.14
C ALA A 646 22.35 -40.62 -14.36
N HIS A 647 22.35 -41.49 -13.34
CA HIS A 647 22.88 -42.87 -13.44
C HIS A 647 22.14 -43.67 -14.52
N THR A 648 20.80 -43.65 -14.49
CA THR A 648 19.95 -44.39 -15.43
C THR A 648 20.12 -43.90 -16.87
N CYS A 649 20.14 -42.58 -17.08
CA CYS A 649 20.45 -41.99 -18.39
C CYS A 649 21.88 -42.35 -18.84
N GLY A 650 22.85 -42.39 -17.93
CA GLY A 650 24.21 -42.79 -18.20
C GLY A 650 24.29 -44.22 -18.74
N ALA A 651 23.66 -45.18 -18.06
CA ALA A 651 23.60 -46.58 -18.50
C ALA A 651 22.95 -46.74 -19.88
N LEU A 652 21.83 -46.06 -20.13
CA LEU A 652 21.16 -46.07 -21.43
C LEU A 652 22.03 -45.44 -22.53
N SER A 653 22.74 -44.36 -22.23
CA SER A 653 23.61 -43.68 -23.21
C SER A 653 24.83 -44.52 -23.58
N LEU A 654 25.42 -45.23 -22.61
CA LEU A 654 26.53 -46.15 -22.86
C LEU A 654 26.09 -47.34 -23.73
N LEU A 655 24.95 -47.95 -23.41
CA LEU A 655 24.38 -49.04 -24.21
C LEU A 655 24.06 -48.58 -25.63
N ARG A 656 23.46 -47.39 -25.77
CA ARG A 656 23.19 -46.76 -27.07
C ARG A 656 24.47 -46.52 -27.88
N ALA A 657 25.53 -46.01 -27.26
CA ALA A 657 26.81 -45.75 -27.93
C ALA A 657 27.45 -47.06 -28.43
N ALA A 658 27.52 -48.09 -27.58
CA ALA A 658 28.04 -49.41 -27.97
C ALA A 658 27.19 -50.07 -29.07
N THR A 659 25.86 -49.92 -29.00
CA THR A 659 24.95 -50.47 -30.02
C THR A 659 25.14 -49.78 -31.36
N LEU A 660 25.34 -48.46 -31.38
CA LEU A 660 25.60 -47.72 -32.61
C LEU A 660 26.94 -48.13 -33.23
N GLU A 661 27.99 -48.29 -32.42
CA GLU A 661 29.29 -48.75 -32.91
C GLU A 661 29.21 -50.16 -33.52
N ALA A 662 28.53 -51.09 -32.83
CA ALA A 662 28.32 -52.44 -33.35
C ALA A 662 27.47 -52.44 -34.63
N LEU A 663 26.41 -51.64 -34.68
CA LEU A 663 25.57 -51.50 -35.86
C LEU A 663 26.39 -51.04 -37.06
N LEU A 664 27.16 -49.95 -36.94
CA LEU A 664 27.98 -49.42 -38.02
C LEU A 664 29.10 -50.40 -38.45
N ALA A 665 29.70 -51.11 -37.49
CA ALA A 665 30.70 -52.13 -37.78
C ALA A 665 30.13 -53.32 -38.56
N ASN A 666 28.96 -53.80 -38.14
CA ASN A 666 28.27 -54.91 -38.78
C ASN A 666 27.77 -54.51 -40.18
N GLU A 667 27.33 -53.27 -40.35
CA GLU A 667 26.94 -52.70 -41.64
C GLU A 667 28.10 -52.66 -42.65
N ASP A 668 29.27 -52.17 -42.24
CA ASP A 668 30.47 -52.22 -43.07
C ASP A 668 30.83 -53.67 -43.43
N ALA A 669 30.73 -54.59 -42.47
CA ALA A 669 31.08 -55.99 -42.66
C ALA A 669 30.14 -56.71 -43.63
N VAL A 670 28.82 -56.47 -43.57
CA VAL A 670 27.88 -57.08 -44.54
C VAL A 670 28.03 -56.49 -45.94
N VAL A 671 28.39 -55.22 -46.07
CA VAL A 671 28.65 -54.57 -47.37
C VAL A 671 29.93 -55.09 -48.00
N GLY A 672 31.00 -55.25 -47.21
CA GLY A 672 32.27 -55.83 -47.68
C GLY A 672 32.12 -57.26 -48.20
N ARG A 673 31.17 -58.02 -47.66
CA ARG A 673 30.95 -59.43 -48.03
C ARG A 673 30.20 -59.66 -49.35
N LEU A 674 29.51 -58.65 -49.90
CA LEU A 674 28.61 -58.81 -51.06
C LEU A 674 29.26 -59.50 -52.28
N ASP A 675 30.57 -59.33 -52.50
CA ASP A 675 31.29 -59.91 -53.64
C ASP A 675 32.56 -60.70 -53.25
N SER A 676 32.88 -60.79 -51.96
CA SER A 676 34.14 -61.39 -51.48
C SER A 676 34.22 -62.91 -51.68
N GLY A 677 33.07 -63.58 -51.86
CA GLY A 677 32.98 -65.04 -51.85
C GLY A 677 33.29 -65.67 -50.48
N GLU A 678 33.56 -64.88 -49.44
CA GLU A 678 33.85 -65.36 -48.09
C GLU A 678 32.58 -65.90 -47.43
N ALA A 679 32.69 -67.08 -46.81
CA ALA A 679 31.63 -67.62 -45.98
C ALA A 679 31.45 -66.72 -44.75
N ALA A 680 30.27 -66.12 -44.62
CA ALA A 680 29.98 -65.24 -43.50
C ALA A 680 29.94 -66.03 -42.17
N PRO A 681 30.39 -65.42 -41.06
CA PRO A 681 30.29 -66.04 -39.74
C PRO A 681 28.82 -66.25 -39.34
N ALA A 682 28.57 -67.25 -38.50
CA ALA A 682 27.24 -67.52 -37.96
C ALA A 682 26.70 -66.27 -37.24
N ALA A 683 25.47 -65.87 -37.55
CA ALA A 683 24.86 -64.70 -36.94
C ALA A 683 24.65 -64.92 -35.42
N PRO A 684 25.02 -63.95 -34.56
CA PRO A 684 24.72 -64.03 -33.13
C PRO A 684 23.22 -63.96 -32.87
N THR A 685 22.80 -64.28 -31.64
CA THR A 685 21.40 -64.07 -31.24
C THR A 685 21.08 -62.57 -31.30
N PRO A 686 20.05 -62.14 -32.05
CA PRO A 686 19.73 -60.72 -32.19
C PRO A 686 19.35 -60.04 -30.88
N SER A 687 19.69 -58.76 -30.76
CA SER A 687 19.23 -57.91 -29.65
C SER A 687 17.70 -57.86 -29.61
N ARG A 688 17.13 -57.85 -28.40
CA ARG A 688 15.68 -57.77 -28.16
C ARG A 688 15.38 -56.76 -27.06
N VAL A 689 14.25 -56.08 -27.18
CA VAL A 689 13.78 -55.06 -26.24
C VAL A 689 12.41 -55.44 -25.67
N PRO A 690 12.01 -54.88 -24.51
CA PRO A 690 10.71 -55.15 -23.93
C PRO A 690 9.56 -54.80 -24.89
N THR A 691 8.50 -55.61 -24.91
CA THR A 691 7.30 -55.31 -25.71
C THR A 691 6.48 -54.20 -25.05
N GLY A 692 6.45 -53.03 -25.69
CA GLY A 692 5.75 -51.85 -25.19
C GLY A 692 6.62 -51.04 -24.22
N TYR A 693 7.13 -49.91 -24.69
CA TYR A 693 7.92 -48.95 -23.92
C TYR A 693 7.48 -47.52 -24.25
N PRO A 694 7.78 -46.54 -23.38
CA PRO A 694 7.50 -45.13 -23.66
C PRO A 694 8.17 -44.68 -24.94
N VAL A 695 7.37 -44.15 -25.87
CA VAL A 695 7.84 -43.53 -27.12
C VAL A 695 7.53 -42.05 -27.05
N LEU A 696 8.57 -41.23 -27.11
CA LEU A 696 8.46 -39.78 -27.19
C LEU A 696 9.03 -39.31 -28.53
N VAL A 697 8.25 -38.69 -29.42
CA VAL A 697 8.78 -38.16 -30.70
C VAL A 697 9.09 -36.66 -30.51
N PRO A 698 10.14 -36.09 -31.13
CA PRO A 698 10.42 -34.65 -31.08
C PRO A 698 9.16 -33.81 -31.38
N GLY A 699 8.84 -32.86 -30.49
CA GLY A 699 7.63 -32.03 -30.55
C GLY A 699 6.44 -32.56 -29.74
N GLN A 700 6.51 -33.78 -29.20
CA GLN A 700 5.49 -34.36 -28.30
C GLN A 700 5.88 -34.26 -26.81
N GLU A 701 6.89 -33.47 -26.47
CA GLU A 701 7.34 -33.25 -25.10
C GLU A 701 6.22 -32.70 -24.21
N ARG A 702 6.28 -33.05 -22.91
CA ARG A 702 5.26 -32.60 -21.96
C ARG A 702 5.36 -31.08 -21.80
N LYS A 703 4.20 -30.41 -21.86
CA LYS A 703 4.15 -28.94 -21.75
C LYS A 703 4.64 -28.47 -20.38
N LEU A 704 5.71 -27.70 -20.38
CA LEU A 704 6.20 -27.01 -19.19
C LEU A 704 5.30 -25.83 -18.82
N GLN A 705 5.22 -25.52 -17.53
CA GLN A 705 4.56 -24.30 -17.08
C GLN A 705 5.50 -23.11 -17.34
N THR A 706 5.08 -22.22 -18.24
CA THR A 706 5.85 -21.03 -18.64
C THR A 706 5.38 -19.74 -17.99
N LYS A 707 4.23 -19.75 -17.27
CA LYS A 707 3.67 -18.60 -16.57
C LYS A 707 3.35 -18.93 -15.12
N LEU A 708 3.79 -18.07 -14.21
CA LEU A 708 3.40 -18.08 -12.80
C LEU A 708 1.92 -17.68 -12.64
N GLY A 709 1.23 -18.20 -11.62
CA GLY A 709 -0.14 -17.80 -11.29
C GLY A 709 -0.21 -16.32 -10.92
N TRP A 710 -1.38 -15.68 -10.99
CA TRP A 710 -1.50 -14.24 -10.68
C TRP A 710 -0.98 -13.90 -9.27
N TRP A 711 -1.28 -14.76 -8.29
CA TRP A 711 -0.80 -14.59 -6.92
C TRP A 711 0.71 -14.78 -6.79
N ASP A 712 1.27 -15.79 -7.46
CA ASP A 712 2.72 -16.01 -7.49
C ASP A 712 3.43 -14.85 -8.18
N ARG A 713 2.84 -14.30 -9.24
CA ARG A 713 3.33 -13.08 -9.94
C ARG A 713 3.26 -11.86 -9.05
N PHE A 714 2.22 -11.71 -8.23
CA PHE A 714 2.15 -10.66 -7.20
C PHE A 714 3.24 -10.85 -6.14
N GLN A 715 3.43 -12.07 -5.62
CA GLN A 715 4.46 -12.32 -4.59
C GLN A 715 5.88 -12.17 -5.13
N THR A 716 6.16 -12.71 -6.31
CA THR A 716 7.48 -12.66 -6.98
C THR A 716 7.72 -11.36 -7.75
N ALA A 717 6.74 -10.45 -7.79
CA ALA A 717 6.75 -9.24 -8.62
C ALA A 717 7.03 -9.51 -10.12
N ASP A 718 6.61 -10.67 -10.65
CA ASP A 718 6.79 -11.01 -12.06
C ASP A 718 5.83 -10.26 -13.00
N GLY A 719 6.36 -9.18 -13.55
CA GLY A 719 5.75 -8.34 -14.58
C GLY A 719 5.27 -7.00 -14.03
N TRP A 720 5.35 -5.97 -14.88
CA TRP A 720 5.18 -4.56 -14.48
C TRP A 720 3.89 -4.27 -13.68
N ALA A 721 2.76 -4.84 -14.08
CA ALA A 721 1.49 -4.62 -13.39
C ALA A 721 1.49 -5.22 -11.97
N ALA A 722 2.02 -6.44 -11.82
CA ALA A 722 2.13 -7.08 -10.52
C ALA A 722 3.12 -6.33 -9.61
N SER A 723 4.25 -5.84 -10.17
CA SER A 723 5.23 -5.04 -9.43
C SER A 723 4.64 -3.71 -8.94
N ILE A 724 3.84 -3.02 -9.76
CA ILE A 724 3.18 -1.76 -9.38
C ILE A 724 2.17 -2.00 -8.26
N VAL A 725 1.30 -3.00 -8.39
CA VAL A 725 0.30 -3.30 -7.35
C VAL A 725 0.98 -3.67 -6.04
N ARG A 726 2.04 -4.50 -6.08
CA ARG A 726 2.82 -4.88 -4.89
C ARG A 726 3.49 -3.67 -4.24
N ALA A 727 4.03 -2.74 -5.03
CA ALA A 727 4.65 -1.53 -4.52
C ALA A 727 3.64 -0.57 -3.91
N SER A 728 2.46 -0.38 -4.50
CA SER A 728 1.41 0.47 -3.95
C SER A 728 0.90 -0.04 -2.60
N VAL A 729 0.65 -1.36 -2.48
CA VAL A 729 0.24 -1.98 -1.23
C VAL A 729 1.33 -1.84 -0.16
N ALA A 730 2.59 -2.11 -0.52
CA ALA A 730 3.70 -1.97 0.40
C ALA A 730 3.95 -0.52 0.84
N ALA A 731 3.83 0.45 -0.08
CA ALA A 731 3.90 1.88 0.22
C ALA A 731 2.81 2.30 1.19
N ALA A 732 1.56 1.87 0.98
CA ALA A 732 0.45 2.16 1.88
C ALA A 732 0.71 1.62 3.30
N ILE A 733 1.25 0.41 3.42
CA ILE A 733 1.61 -0.17 4.73
C ILE A 733 2.71 0.65 5.42
N VAL A 734 3.80 0.99 4.71
CA VAL A 734 4.91 1.77 5.30
C VAL A 734 4.47 3.18 5.67
N VAL A 735 3.70 3.86 4.82
CA VAL A 735 3.11 5.18 5.13
C VAL A 735 2.20 5.08 6.35
N GLY A 736 1.36 4.05 6.44
CA GLY A 736 0.50 3.82 7.61
C GLY A 736 1.31 3.65 8.90
N VAL A 737 2.41 2.90 8.86
CA VAL A 737 3.33 2.74 10.01
C VAL A 737 4.02 4.05 10.37
N LEU A 738 4.47 4.83 9.39
CA LEU A 738 5.11 6.13 9.61
C LEU A 738 4.14 7.15 10.21
N VAL A 739 2.93 7.26 9.67
CA VAL A 739 1.87 8.15 10.20
C VAL A 739 1.50 7.77 11.62
N PHE A 740 1.32 6.47 11.90
CA PHE A 740 1.11 5.97 13.27
C PHE A 740 2.30 6.29 14.21
N GLY A 741 3.53 6.18 13.72
CA GLY A 741 4.75 6.53 14.46
C GLY A 741 4.92 8.04 14.72
N MET A 742 4.45 8.90 13.81
CA MET A 742 4.49 10.36 13.94
C MET A 742 3.51 10.86 15.01
N HIS A 743 2.30 10.32 15.05
CA HIS A 743 1.26 10.72 16.01
C HIS A 743 1.36 10.01 17.38
N THR A 744 2.26 9.05 17.55
CA THR A 744 2.52 8.45 18.86
C THR A 744 3.40 9.40 19.70
N GLY A 745 2.76 10.27 20.47
CA GLY A 745 3.41 11.05 21.53
C GLY A 745 3.04 12.53 21.64
N THR A 746 2.24 13.11 20.73
CA THR A 746 1.74 14.49 20.90
C THR A 746 0.62 14.55 21.94
N ALA A 747 0.47 15.69 22.60
CA ALA A 747 -0.72 16.01 23.37
C ALA A 747 -1.68 16.80 22.46
N THR A 748 -2.99 16.66 22.68
CA THR A 748 -4.00 17.25 21.80
C THR A 748 -4.87 18.22 22.60
N VAL A 749 -5.14 19.39 22.05
CA VAL A 749 -6.02 20.40 22.64
C VAL A 749 -7.22 20.65 21.72
N SER A 750 -8.42 20.35 22.19
CA SER A 750 -9.67 20.71 21.51
C SER A 750 -10.15 22.07 22.01
N LEU A 751 -10.28 23.01 21.10
CA LEU A 751 -10.70 24.39 21.32
C LEU A 751 -12.20 24.50 21.07
N TYR A 752 -12.93 25.25 21.89
CA TYR A 752 -14.35 25.57 21.68
C TYR A 752 -14.62 27.04 21.95
N ASN A 753 -15.35 27.69 21.05
CA ASN A 753 -15.79 29.07 21.21
C ASN A 753 -17.26 29.16 21.64
N GLY A 754 -17.51 29.34 22.94
CA GLY A 754 -18.85 29.58 23.47
C GLY A 754 -19.36 31.02 23.29
N LEU A 755 -18.49 31.99 23.03
CA LEU A 755 -18.87 33.39 22.88
C LEU A 755 -19.63 33.65 21.58
N ALA A 756 -20.57 34.58 21.60
CA ALA A 756 -21.31 35.03 20.42
C ALA A 756 -20.52 36.07 19.60
N THR A 757 -19.20 35.90 19.53
CA THR A 757 -18.27 36.68 18.70
C THR A 757 -17.20 35.74 18.13
N ALA A 758 -16.65 36.07 16.97
CA ALA A 758 -15.54 35.29 16.41
C ALA A 758 -14.25 35.56 17.20
N VAL A 759 -13.48 34.50 17.44
CA VAL A 759 -12.22 34.56 18.21
C VAL A 759 -11.06 33.96 17.44
N ARG A 760 -9.85 34.41 17.76
CA ARG A 760 -8.59 33.86 17.28
C ARG A 760 -7.81 33.32 18.47
N VAL A 761 -7.75 32.00 18.58
CA VAL A 761 -7.00 31.30 19.62
C VAL A 761 -5.61 30.99 19.08
N THR A 762 -4.58 31.40 19.79
CA THR A 762 -3.18 31.07 19.48
C THR A 762 -2.62 30.17 20.57
N VAL A 763 -2.17 28.98 20.19
CA VAL A 763 -1.49 28.03 21.08
C VAL A 763 -0.07 27.85 20.53
N ASP A 764 0.95 28.27 21.28
CA ASP A 764 2.38 28.14 20.90
C ASP A 764 2.72 28.64 19.47
N GLY A 765 2.04 29.69 19.02
CA GLY A 765 2.22 30.29 17.70
C GLY A 765 1.33 29.72 16.59
N THR A 766 0.56 28.66 16.86
CA THR A 766 -0.49 28.18 15.96
C THR A 766 -1.79 28.92 16.24
N THR A 767 -2.21 29.76 15.30
CA THR A 767 -3.47 30.53 15.41
C THR A 767 -4.61 29.83 14.67
N VAL A 768 -5.73 29.61 15.36
CA VAL A 768 -6.99 29.08 14.82
C VAL A 768 -8.08 30.13 14.99
N ALA A 769 -8.83 30.41 13.92
CA ALA A 769 -10.01 31.26 13.97
C ALA A 769 -11.25 30.39 14.19
N LEU A 770 -12.06 30.74 15.20
CA LEU A 770 -13.29 30.03 15.56
C LEU A 770 -14.47 30.99 15.46
N GLN A 771 -15.49 30.59 14.72
CA GLN A 771 -16.81 31.23 14.74
C GLN A 771 -17.54 30.90 16.06
N PRO A 772 -18.61 31.63 16.43
CA PRO A 772 -19.47 31.24 17.55
C PRO A 772 -19.91 29.77 17.45
N GLN A 773 -19.84 29.05 18.57
CA GLN A 773 -20.19 27.62 18.72
C GLN A 773 -19.33 26.64 17.91
N GLN A 774 -18.21 27.09 17.33
CA GLN A 774 -17.30 26.24 16.57
C GLN A 774 -16.24 25.59 17.47
N SER A 775 -15.87 24.35 17.17
CA SER A 775 -14.72 23.65 17.72
C SER A 775 -13.60 23.43 16.70
N ALA A 776 -12.37 23.27 17.18
CA ALA A 776 -11.22 22.83 16.37
C ALA A 776 -10.22 22.10 17.26
N THR A 777 -9.28 21.38 16.66
CA THR A 777 -8.26 20.62 17.39
C THR A 777 -6.85 21.05 16.97
N VAL A 778 -5.95 21.19 17.94
CA VAL A 778 -4.55 21.56 17.75
C VAL A 778 -3.65 20.55 18.46
N ASP A 779 -2.63 20.05 17.76
CA ASP A 779 -1.59 19.20 18.35
C ASP A 779 -0.48 20.06 18.96
N VAL A 780 -0.07 19.73 20.19
CA VAL A 780 0.97 20.45 20.94
C VAL A 780 2.08 19.52 21.43
N ALA A 781 3.26 20.09 21.69
CA ALA A 781 4.43 19.35 22.13
C ALA A 781 4.25 18.84 23.59
N PRO A 782 4.45 17.55 23.89
CA PRO A 782 4.27 17.04 25.24
C PRO A 782 5.38 17.53 26.20
N GLY A 783 5.07 17.62 27.50
CA GLY A 783 6.03 17.83 28.58
C GLY A 783 6.35 19.30 28.91
N THR A 784 5.71 20.27 28.24
CA THR A 784 5.87 21.70 28.52
C THR A 784 4.53 22.37 28.84
N ALA A 785 4.58 23.53 29.47
CA ALA A 785 3.44 24.44 29.53
C ALA A 785 3.31 25.16 28.18
N HIS A 786 2.09 25.36 27.71
CA HIS A 786 1.78 26.00 26.43
C HIS A 786 1.18 27.36 26.65
N LYS A 787 1.62 28.37 25.90
CA LYS A 787 1.06 29.71 26.01
C LYS A 787 -0.19 29.79 25.14
N VAL A 788 -1.34 29.97 25.79
CA VAL A 788 -2.63 30.16 25.15
C VAL A 788 -2.97 31.64 25.17
N VAL A 789 -3.27 32.20 24.00
CA VAL A 789 -3.65 33.61 23.84
C VAL A 789 -4.85 33.69 22.93
N THR A 790 -5.96 34.22 23.43
CA THR A 790 -7.19 34.37 22.67
C THR A 790 -7.48 35.84 22.45
N HIS A 791 -7.67 36.21 21.19
CA HIS A 791 -8.09 37.54 20.79
C HIS A 791 -9.49 37.50 20.20
N SER A 792 -10.22 38.60 20.33
CA SER A 792 -11.43 38.85 19.57
C SER A 792 -11.13 39.07 18.08
N ALA A 793 -12.15 39.07 17.24
CA ALA A 793 -12.02 39.32 15.81
C ALA A 793 -11.30 40.65 15.47
N ASP A 794 -11.57 41.70 16.25
CA ASP A 794 -10.95 43.04 16.16
C ASP A 794 -9.56 43.13 16.81
N GLY A 795 -9.04 42.02 17.36
CA GLY A 795 -7.66 41.92 17.85
C GLY A 795 -7.46 42.37 19.30
N GLN A 796 -8.52 42.55 20.08
CA GLN A 796 -8.40 42.78 21.52
C GLN A 796 -8.10 41.47 22.25
N LEU A 797 -7.32 41.55 23.32
CA LEU A 797 -6.99 40.39 24.14
C LEU A 797 -8.20 40.00 24.99
N ILE A 798 -8.76 38.80 24.76
CA ILE A 798 -9.82 38.21 25.59
C ILE A 798 -9.19 37.60 26.84
N GLU A 799 -8.20 36.73 26.63
CA GLU A 799 -7.42 36.16 27.73
C GLU A 799 -6.05 35.65 27.26
N SER A 800 -5.11 35.59 28.20
CA SER A 800 -3.81 34.94 28.02
C SER A 800 -3.43 34.20 29.30
N PHE A 801 -3.03 32.94 29.17
CA PHE A 801 -2.53 32.13 30.28
C PHE A 801 -1.54 31.07 29.76
N ASP A 802 -0.70 30.58 30.65
CA ASP A 802 0.13 29.41 30.40
C ASP A 802 -0.62 28.16 30.89
N SER A 803 -0.71 27.13 30.04
CA SER A 803 -1.33 25.85 30.40
C SER A 803 -0.50 25.14 31.47
N GLU A 804 -1.12 24.17 32.15
CA GLU A 804 -0.35 23.20 32.91
C GLU A 804 0.52 22.32 31.99
N ARG A 805 1.51 21.64 32.57
CA ARG A 805 2.37 20.72 31.83
C ARG A 805 1.52 19.55 31.33
N MET A 806 1.47 19.38 30.02
CA MET A 806 0.69 18.32 29.38
C MET A 806 1.53 17.04 29.24
N PRO A 807 1.15 15.91 29.87
CA PRO A 807 1.85 14.64 29.70
C PRO A 807 1.77 14.13 28.25
N GLY A 808 2.71 13.27 27.83
CA GLY A 808 2.62 12.61 26.53
C GLY A 808 1.35 11.77 26.40
N ARG A 809 0.55 12.01 25.34
CA ARG A 809 -0.77 11.40 25.03
C ARG A 809 -1.97 11.90 25.86
N SER A 810 -1.90 13.07 26.49
CA SER A 810 -3.07 13.69 27.12
C SER A 810 -3.94 14.46 26.13
N HIS A 811 -5.27 14.42 26.31
CA HIS A 811 -6.22 15.27 25.59
C HIS A 811 -6.77 16.32 26.56
N PHE A 812 -6.74 17.58 26.16
CA PHE A 812 -7.30 18.69 26.92
C PHE A 812 -8.35 19.44 26.11
N THR A 813 -9.28 20.07 26.81
CA THR A 813 -10.24 21.01 26.24
C THR A 813 -9.94 22.43 26.70
N TYR A 814 -9.93 23.36 25.75
CA TYR A 814 -9.91 24.78 26.01
C TYR A 814 -11.25 25.39 25.60
N ASN A 815 -12.02 25.78 26.61
CA ASN A 815 -13.28 26.47 26.47
C ASN A 815 -13.03 27.97 26.62
N VAL A 816 -13.11 28.71 25.53
CA VAL A 816 -12.74 30.13 25.47
C VAL A 816 -13.51 30.91 26.53
N ALA A 817 -12.78 31.59 27.42
CA ALA A 817 -13.28 32.36 28.55
C ALA A 817 -14.21 31.60 29.52
N GLY A 818 -14.28 30.26 29.44
CA GLY A 818 -15.30 29.48 30.15
C GLY A 818 -16.72 29.83 29.70
N ALA A 819 -16.92 30.16 28.42
CA ALA A 819 -18.17 30.70 27.90
C ALA A 819 -19.24 29.63 27.54
N ALA A 820 -19.06 28.38 27.95
CA ALA A 820 -20.07 27.35 27.76
C ALA A 820 -19.93 26.23 28.80
N PRO A 821 -21.04 25.62 29.26
CA PRO A 821 -20.94 24.45 30.11
C PRO A 821 -20.57 23.20 29.29
N LEU A 822 -19.71 22.36 29.87
CA LEU A 822 -19.29 21.08 29.31
C LEU A 822 -20.02 19.92 30.00
N VAL A 823 -20.49 18.95 29.21
CA VAL A 823 -21.19 17.75 29.69
C VAL A 823 -20.55 16.51 29.07
N GLU A 824 -20.19 15.55 29.90
CA GLU A 824 -19.72 14.23 29.48
C GLU A 824 -20.87 13.23 29.57
N TRP A 825 -21.26 12.62 28.46
CA TRP A 825 -22.36 11.66 28.36
C TRP A 825 -21.95 10.41 27.61
N THR A 826 -22.75 9.34 27.69
CA THR A 826 -22.41 8.05 27.05
C THR A 826 -23.27 7.82 25.80
N ALA A 827 -22.65 7.81 24.62
CA ALA A 827 -23.28 7.34 23.40
C ALA A 827 -23.37 5.80 23.41
N VAL A 828 -24.60 5.30 23.26
CA VAL A 828 -24.92 3.87 23.35
C VAL A 828 -25.26 3.32 21.96
N TYR A 829 -24.67 2.17 21.63
CA TYR A 829 -24.89 1.48 20.36
C TYR A 829 -25.37 0.06 20.61
N GLY A 830 -26.51 -0.31 20.02
CA GLY A 830 -27.11 -1.63 20.22
C GLY A 830 -27.68 -1.79 21.63
N GLY A 831 -27.53 -2.99 22.23
CA GLY A 831 -28.10 -3.33 23.54
C GLY A 831 -27.21 -3.01 24.76
N ALA A 832 -26.26 -2.08 24.64
CA ALA A 832 -25.44 -1.68 25.78
C ALA A 832 -26.21 -0.72 26.72
N GLU A 833 -25.86 -0.67 28.01
CA GLU A 833 -26.43 0.30 28.95
C GLU A 833 -25.53 1.55 29.04
N GLY A 834 -26.14 2.74 29.01
CA GLY A 834 -25.45 4.01 29.19
C GLY A 834 -25.30 4.39 30.67
N GLY A 835 -24.23 5.11 31.00
CA GLY A 835 -24.05 5.73 32.32
C GLY A 835 -24.73 7.10 32.42
N PRO A 836 -24.91 7.66 33.64
CA PRO A 836 -25.49 8.99 33.83
C PRO A 836 -24.55 10.10 33.31
N ASP A 837 -25.14 11.18 32.81
CA ASP A 837 -24.41 12.35 32.31
C ASP A 837 -23.69 13.09 33.44
N ARG A 838 -22.41 13.42 33.21
CA ARG A 838 -21.57 14.17 34.14
C ARG A 838 -21.48 15.63 33.70
N LYS A 839 -22.14 16.52 34.46
CA LYS A 839 -22.04 17.98 34.28
C LYS A 839 -20.67 18.45 34.78
N LEU A 840 -19.82 18.96 33.90
CA LEU A 840 -18.47 19.43 34.25
C LEU A 840 -18.43 20.93 34.59
N GLY A 841 -19.53 21.66 34.33
CA GLY A 841 -19.60 23.11 34.47
C GLY A 841 -18.85 23.83 33.35
N ALA A 842 -18.54 25.11 33.56
CA ALA A 842 -17.92 25.97 32.56
C ALA A 842 -16.39 26.04 32.72
N GLN A 843 -15.74 24.88 32.79
CA GLN A 843 -14.29 24.81 32.99
C GLN A 843 -13.56 25.39 31.79
N ARG A 844 -12.66 26.35 32.05
CA ARG A 844 -11.84 27.00 31.01
C ARG A 844 -10.84 26.04 30.36
N TRP A 845 -10.13 25.27 31.18
CA TRP A 845 -9.09 24.34 30.74
C TRP A 845 -9.21 23.06 31.56
N SER A 846 -9.35 21.92 30.90
CA SER A 846 -9.56 20.64 31.60
C SER A 846 -9.03 19.46 30.79
N ALA A 847 -8.44 18.48 31.48
CA ALA A 847 -8.10 17.20 30.87
C ALA A 847 -9.38 16.39 30.58
N THR A 848 -9.37 15.61 29.51
CA THR A 848 -10.46 14.70 29.15
C THR A 848 -9.93 13.35 28.72
N ASP A 849 -10.62 12.29 29.13
CA ASP A 849 -10.38 10.91 28.68
C ASP A 849 -11.52 10.41 27.77
N ALA A 850 -12.41 11.32 27.31
CA ALA A 850 -13.56 10.96 26.50
C ALA A 850 -13.15 10.46 25.10
N ASP A 851 -13.89 9.48 24.57
CA ASP A 851 -13.62 8.88 23.25
C ASP A 851 -13.89 9.86 22.09
N VAL A 852 -14.90 10.73 22.26
CA VAL A 852 -15.30 11.76 21.29
C VAL A 852 -15.37 13.11 22.01
N VAL A 853 -14.60 14.10 21.56
CA VAL A 853 -14.44 15.39 22.25
C VAL A 853 -14.87 16.53 21.33
N LEU A 854 -15.93 17.25 21.72
CA LEU A 854 -16.46 18.43 21.02
C LEU A 854 -16.83 18.17 19.54
N GLU A 855 -17.20 16.92 19.25
CA GLU A 855 -17.60 16.42 17.93
C GLU A 855 -18.86 15.55 18.07
N THR A 856 -19.59 15.37 16.96
CA THR A 856 -20.75 14.48 16.92
C THR A 856 -20.29 13.02 16.96
N PRO A 857 -20.78 12.18 17.89
CA PRO A 857 -20.43 10.77 17.92
C PRO A 857 -20.93 10.05 16.66
N PRO A 858 -20.25 8.98 16.21
CA PRO A 858 -20.66 8.23 15.03
C PRO A 858 -22.07 7.65 15.21
N THR A 859 -22.81 7.42 14.12
CA THR A 859 -24.18 6.86 14.20
C THR A 859 -24.21 5.35 14.43
N SER A 860 -23.10 4.64 14.22
CA SER A 860 -22.96 3.19 14.49
C SER A 860 -21.51 2.79 14.76
N ILE A 861 -21.32 1.65 15.44
CA ILE A 861 -19.99 1.04 15.69
C ILE A 861 -20.00 -0.45 15.32
N SER A 862 -18.83 -1.01 15.00
CA SER A 862 -18.65 -2.45 14.75
C SER A 862 -18.00 -3.13 15.96
N THR A 863 -18.62 -4.19 16.50
CA THR A 863 -18.08 -4.96 17.64
C THR A 863 -17.96 -6.45 17.30
N LYS A 864 -16.94 -7.13 17.87
CA LYS A 864 -16.55 -8.50 17.51
C LYS A 864 -17.64 -9.57 17.70
N HIS A 865 -18.62 -9.32 18.56
CA HIS A 865 -19.70 -10.26 18.87
C HIS A 865 -21.10 -9.71 18.59
N GLY A 866 -21.22 -8.56 17.90
CA GLY A 866 -22.52 -7.92 17.64
C GLY A 866 -23.26 -7.45 18.90
N SER A 867 -22.58 -7.44 20.06
CA SER A 867 -23.16 -7.20 21.38
C SER A 867 -23.42 -5.73 21.72
N GLY A 868 -23.34 -4.82 20.74
CA GLY A 868 -23.35 -3.38 21.01
C GLY A 868 -22.06 -2.88 21.71
N GLY A 869 -22.05 -1.61 22.11
CA GLY A 869 -20.96 -0.97 22.86
C GLY A 869 -21.26 0.48 23.17
N THR A 870 -20.39 1.13 23.95
CA THR A 870 -20.53 2.53 24.35
C THR A 870 -19.33 3.38 23.92
N ARG A 871 -19.54 4.69 23.81
CA ARG A 871 -18.50 5.72 23.66
C ARG A 871 -18.78 6.86 24.62
N SER A 872 -17.77 7.31 25.34
CA SER A 872 -17.84 8.54 26.13
C SER A 872 -17.73 9.75 25.21
N VAL A 873 -18.61 10.74 25.39
CA VAL A 873 -18.72 11.93 24.54
C VAL A 873 -18.70 13.17 25.41
N LEU A 874 -17.79 14.10 25.12
CA LEU A 874 -17.72 15.40 25.76
C LEU A 874 -18.32 16.47 24.82
N THR A 875 -19.42 17.10 25.22
CA THR A 875 -20.14 18.11 24.44
C THR A 875 -20.16 19.45 25.18
N ALA A 876 -20.05 20.56 24.44
CA ALA A 876 -20.27 21.90 24.95
C ALA A 876 -21.70 22.36 24.62
N MET A 877 -22.41 22.89 25.61
CA MET A 877 -23.82 23.29 25.50
C MET A 877 -23.98 24.80 25.26
N GLY A 878 -23.16 25.39 24.39
CA GLY A 878 -23.15 26.84 24.12
C GLY A 878 -24.28 27.34 23.20
N ASP A 879 -25.07 26.43 22.65
CA ASP A 879 -26.24 26.68 21.80
C ASP A 879 -27.54 26.86 22.58
N LEU A 880 -27.56 26.46 23.86
CA LEU A 880 -28.71 26.60 24.75
C LEU A 880 -28.93 28.06 25.20
N SER A 881 -30.12 28.35 25.75
CA SER A 881 -30.40 29.68 26.31
C SER A 881 -29.54 29.99 27.54
N PRO A 882 -29.30 31.27 27.88
CA PRO A 882 -28.51 31.66 29.06
C PRO A 882 -28.96 30.97 30.34
N GLN A 883 -30.27 30.88 30.57
CA GLN A 883 -30.85 30.24 31.75
C GLN A 883 -30.57 28.73 31.78
N GLN A 884 -30.70 28.06 30.63
CA GLN A 884 -30.38 26.64 30.51
C GLN A 884 -28.89 26.38 30.73
N GLN A 885 -28.02 27.18 30.12
CA GLN A 885 -26.57 27.09 30.30
C GLN A 885 -26.19 27.24 31.78
N LEU A 886 -26.73 28.25 32.47
CA LEU A 886 -26.47 28.45 33.89
C LEU A 886 -26.91 27.26 34.75
N GLY A 887 -27.97 26.54 34.35
CA GLY A 887 -28.43 25.31 35.01
C GLY A 887 -27.48 24.11 34.90
N PHE A 888 -26.49 24.15 34.02
CA PHE A 888 -25.42 23.14 33.94
C PHE A 888 -24.19 23.49 34.78
N VAL A 889 -24.12 24.70 35.34
CA VAL A 889 -22.95 25.19 36.09
C VAL A 889 -23.30 25.26 37.57
N ASN A 890 -22.80 24.31 38.35
CA ASN A 890 -23.11 24.26 39.79
C ASN A 890 -22.35 25.33 40.60
N SER A 891 -21.15 25.73 40.16
CA SER A 891 -20.31 26.72 40.87
C SER A 891 -20.78 28.15 40.60
N ASP A 892 -21.06 28.91 41.66
CA ASP A 892 -21.43 30.33 41.56
C ASP A 892 -20.31 31.18 40.92
N GLU A 893 -19.05 30.84 41.20
CA GLU A 893 -17.88 31.52 40.64
C GLU A 893 -17.77 31.29 39.12
N GLN A 894 -17.98 30.05 38.66
CA GLN A 894 -18.05 29.74 37.23
C GLN A 894 -19.27 30.38 36.55
N ARG A 895 -20.42 30.43 37.22
CA ARG A 895 -21.62 31.12 36.71
C ARG A 895 -21.33 32.61 36.52
N ALA A 896 -20.78 33.27 37.52
CA ALA A 896 -20.40 34.69 37.44
C ALA A 896 -19.38 34.94 36.33
N ALA A 897 -18.33 34.11 36.22
CA ALA A 897 -17.31 34.23 35.18
C ALA A 897 -17.89 34.08 33.76
N MET A 898 -18.76 33.09 33.55
CA MET A 898 -19.44 32.85 32.27
C MET A 898 -20.35 34.01 31.89
N VAL A 899 -21.16 34.50 32.84
CA VAL A 899 -22.04 35.68 32.63
C VAL A 899 -21.21 36.91 32.27
N MET A 900 -20.11 37.18 33.00
CA MET A 900 -19.21 38.29 32.70
C MET A 900 -18.55 38.15 31.33
N ALA A 901 -18.16 36.93 30.93
CA ALA A 901 -17.53 36.68 29.64
C ALA A 901 -18.48 37.03 28.49
N HIS A 902 -19.71 36.54 28.52
CA HIS A 902 -20.74 36.88 27.53
C HIS A 902 -21.09 38.36 27.56
N ALA A 903 -21.38 38.90 28.75
CA ALA A 903 -21.74 40.31 28.90
C ALA A 903 -20.63 41.22 28.36
N ARG A 904 -19.34 40.86 28.50
CA ARG A 904 -18.23 41.68 28.02
C ARG A 904 -17.94 41.50 26.53
N TRP A 905 -17.96 40.28 26.01
CA TRP A 905 -17.39 39.94 24.70
C TRP A 905 -18.40 39.60 23.61
N ASP A 906 -19.66 39.29 23.95
CA ASP A 906 -20.67 39.03 22.93
C ASP A 906 -20.91 40.28 22.07
N ALA A 907 -21.03 40.06 20.76
CA ALA A 907 -21.26 41.12 19.80
C ALA A 907 -22.60 41.84 20.04
N PRO A 908 -22.75 43.12 19.66
CA PRO A 908 -24.01 43.86 19.81
C PRO A 908 -25.22 43.19 19.13
N GLY A 909 -24.98 42.43 18.06
CA GLY A 909 -26.02 41.69 17.32
C GLY A 909 -26.44 40.36 17.93
N SER A 910 -25.87 39.95 19.06
CA SER A 910 -26.08 38.63 19.63
C SER A 910 -27.46 38.49 20.28
N ARG A 911 -28.10 37.34 20.03
CA ARG A 911 -29.48 37.06 20.47
C ARG A 911 -29.70 37.23 21.97
N HIS A 912 -28.73 36.79 22.77
CA HIS A 912 -28.85 36.71 24.22
C HIS A 912 -28.10 37.83 24.95
N LEU A 913 -27.56 38.82 24.24
CA LEU A 913 -26.74 39.87 24.86
C LEU A 913 -27.51 40.62 25.96
N THR A 914 -28.75 41.04 25.70
CA THR A 914 -29.57 41.75 26.70
C THR A 914 -29.77 40.88 27.94
N THR A 915 -30.04 39.58 27.77
CA THR A 915 -30.17 38.63 28.89
C THR A 915 -28.87 38.49 29.68
N TRP A 916 -27.72 38.42 29.00
CA TRP A 916 -26.42 38.36 29.66
C TRP A 916 -26.06 39.66 30.38
N LEU A 917 -26.40 40.83 29.83
CA LEU A 917 -26.22 42.12 30.50
C LEU A 917 -27.11 42.24 31.74
N SER A 918 -28.36 41.81 31.66
CA SER A 918 -29.27 41.77 32.83
C SER A 918 -28.78 40.80 33.90
N ALA A 919 -28.32 39.61 33.50
CA ALA A 919 -27.71 38.66 34.43
C ALA A 919 -26.43 39.26 35.05
N ALA A 920 -25.61 39.95 34.27
CA ALA A 920 -24.38 40.57 34.74
C ALA A 920 -24.63 41.61 35.84
N ALA A 921 -25.74 42.34 35.76
CA ALA A 921 -26.14 43.28 36.81
C ALA A 921 -26.36 42.61 38.18
N MET A 922 -26.64 41.31 38.21
CA MET A 922 -26.80 40.55 39.46
C MET A 922 -25.46 40.06 40.04
N TYR A 923 -24.41 39.95 39.22
CA TYR A 923 -23.12 39.34 39.61
C TYR A 923 -21.96 40.34 39.69
N SER A 924 -22.09 41.54 39.09
CA SER A 924 -20.98 42.49 38.98
C SER A 924 -21.14 43.66 39.94
N ASP A 925 -20.15 43.84 40.82
CA ASP A 925 -20.00 45.05 41.64
C ASP A 925 -19.57 46.29 40.80
N ASN A 926 -19.19 46.12 39.53
CA ASN A 926 -18.74 47.19 38.64
C ASN A 926 -19.38 47.13 37.24
N MET A 927 -20.71 47.12 37.20
CA MET A 927 -21.45 47.27 35.95
C MET A 927 -21.09 48.51 35.12
N PRO A 928 -20.86 49.71 35.71
CA PRO A 928 -20.46 50.89 34.95
C PRO A 928 -19.15 50.69 34.17
N GLY A 929 -18.18 49.98 34.76
CA GLY A 929 -16.92 49.63 34.09
C GLY A 929 -17.11 48.67 32.91
N LEU A 930 -17.97 47.66 33.05
CA LEU A 930 -18.30 46.73 31.96
C LEU A 930 -18.98 47.46 30.80
N ILE A 931 -19.95 48.33 31.11
CA ILE A 931 -20.64 49.16 30.12
C ILE A 931 -19.64 50.07 29.40
N ALA A 932 -18.78 50.78 30.12
CA ALA A 932 -17.77 51.65 29.52
C ALA A 932 -16.79 50.89 28.59
N ASP A 933 -16.35 49.69 29.00
CA ASP A 933 -15.48 48.82 28.18
C ASP A 933 -16.18 48.39 26.89
N ARG A 934 -17.46 48.00 26.96
CA ARG A 934 -18.27 47.66 25.79
C ARG A 934 -18.50 48.86 24.88
N LEU A 935 -18.89 50.02 25.41
CA LEU A 935 -19.16 51.22 24.62
C LEU A 935 -17.89 51.81 23.98
N THR A 936 -16.71 51.50 24.52
CA THR A 936 -15.44 51.80 23.85
C THR A 936 -15.28 50.99 22.56
N ARG A 937 -15.71 49.71 22.55
CA ARG A 937 -15.71 48.84 21.35
C ARG A 937 -16.87 49.15 20.41
N TYR A 938 -18.05 49.34 20.96
CA TYR A 938 -19.31 49.49 20.24
C TYR A 938 -20.06 50.73 20.74
N PRO A 939 -19.67 51.94 20.30
CA PRO A 939 -20.25 53.19 20.80
C PRO A 939 -21.75 53.38 20.53
N GLU A 940 -22.33 52.57 19.65
CA GLU A 940 -23.74 52.58 19.25
C GLU A 940 -24.46 51.27 19.59
N ASP A 941 -23.90 50.45 20.49
CA ASP A 941 -24.56 49.23 20.98
C ASP A 941 -25.82 49.59 21.76
N VAL A 942 -26.97 49.46 21.10
CA VAL A 942 -28.28 49.83 21.65
C VAL A 942 -28.62 49.05 22.91
N ALA A 943 -28.28 47.75 22.98
CA ALA A 943 -28.56 46.94 24.16
C ALA A 943 -27.74 47.42 25.38
N THR A 944 -26.46 47.73 25.16
CA THR A 944 -25.59 48.27 26.22
C THR A 944 -25.99 49.68 26.65
N LEU A 945 -26.30 50.57 25.70
CA LEU A 945 -26.76 51.93 25.99
C LEU A 945 -28.13 51.93 26.69
N ARG A 946 -29.01 50.99 26.37
CA ARG A 946 -30.28 50.79 27.06
C ARG A 946 -30.07 50.30 28.49
N MET A 947 -29.18 49.33 28.71
CA MET A 947 -28.79 48.89 30.05
C MET A 947 -28.24 50.05 30.89
N GLU A 948 -27.46 50.95 30.27
CA GLU A 948 -26.96 52.16 30.94
C GLU A 948 -28.09 53.12 31.36
N GLN A 949 -29.16 53.24 30.56
CA GLN A 949 -30.35 54.01 30.95
C GLN A 949 -31.08 53.33 32.12
N GLU A 950 -31.15 52.00 32.13
CA GLU A 950 -31.88 51.21 33.15
C GLU A 950 -31.16 51.18 34.51
N LEU A 951 -29.83 51.24 34.54
CA LEU A 951 -29.06 51.27 35.79
C LEU A 951 -29.00 52.64 36.46
N GLY A 952 -29.27 53.73 35.72
CA GLY A 952 -29.28 55.08 36.28
C GLY A 952 -30.61 55.39 36.96
N ASP A 953 -30.57 55.99 38.16
CA ASP A 953 -31.72 56.56 38.85
C ASP A 953 -31.57 58.09 39.03
N GLY A 954 -32.70 58.81 39.13
CA GLY A 954 -32.73 60.25 39.33
C GLY A 954 -31.78 61.04 38.40
N GLN A 955 -30.83 61.78 38.99
CA GLN A 955 -29.86 62.59 38.24
C GLN A 955 -28.90 61.75 37.37
N ALA A 956 -28.57 60.52 37.76
CA ALA A 956 -27.70 59.65 36.97
C ALA A 956 -28.39 59.22 35.67
N HIS A 957 -29.69 58.93 35.74
CA HIS A 957 -30.53 58.66 34.57
C HIS A 957 -30.57 59.86 33.62
N GLU A 958 -30.85 61.05 34.16
CA GLU A 958 -30.89 62.29 33.37
C GLU A 958 -29.57 62.56 32.64
N ALA A 959 -28.43 62.38 33.31
CA ALA A 959 -27.11 62.56 32.72
C ALA A 959 -26.82 61.57 31.57
N VAL A 960 -27.21 60.30 31.73
CA VAL A 960 -27.13 59.29 30.65
C VAL A 960 -28.01 59.70 29.48
N CYS A 961 -29.24 60.11 29.75
CA CYS A 961 -30.18 60.55 28.75
C CYS A 961 -29.74 61.80 27.99
N ASP A 962 -29.17 62.80 28.67
CA ASP A 962 -28.56 63.98 28.05
C ASP A 962 -27.43 63.60 27.11
N ARG A 963 -26.54 62.71 27.55
CA ARG A 963 -25.41 62.25 26.73
C ARG A 963 -25.90 61.51 25.49
N GLN A 964 -26.85 60.59 25.65
CA GLN A 964 -27.36 59.79 24.53
C GLN A 964 -28.20 60.63 23.55
N ARG A 965 -28.93 61.65 24.02
CA ARG A 965 -29.57 62.67 23.17
C ARG A 965 -28.54 63.43 22.33
N GLN A 966 -27.46 63.91 22.95
CA GLN A 966 -26.36 64.57 22.21
C GLN A 966 -25.68 63.62 21.20
N MET A 967 -25.54 62.33 21.52
CA MET A 967 -25.01 61.33 20.58
C MET A 967 -25.92 61.20 19.35
N SER A 968 -27.24 61.15 19.57
CA SER A 968 -28.25 61.12 18.50
C SER A 968 -28.21 62.37 17.62
N GLU A 969 -28.10 63.56 18.22
CA GLU A 969 -27.97 64.84 17.49
C GLU A 969 -26.71 64.90 16.63
N ARG A 970 -25.58 64.37 17.12
CA ARG A 970 -24.32 64.29 16.37
C ARG A 970 -24.37 63.27 15.24
N LYS A 971 -25.24 62.25 15.34
CA LYS A 971 -25.40 61.17 14.35
C LYS A 971 -26.88 60.97 13.98
N PRO A 972 -27.51 61.93 13.28
CA PRO A 972 -28.95 61.92 13.00
C PRO A 972 -29.41 60.80 12.04
N ALA A 973 -28.48 60.05 11.47
CA ALA A 973 -28.75 58.87 10.64
C ALA A 973 -28.78 57.55 11.44
N SER A 974 -28.28 57.54 12.68
CA SER A 974 -28.27 56.35 13.54
C SER A 974 -29.66 56.12 14.15
N SER A 975 -30.37 55.12 13.63
CA SER A 975 -31.71 54.74 14.08
C SER A 975 -31.71 54.28 15.54
N GLY A 976 -30.68 53.54 15.97
CA GLY A 976 -30.52 53.10 17.36
C GLY A 976 -30.35 54.24 18.36
N LEU A 977 -29.51 55.24 18.03
CA LEU A 977 -29.35 56.43 18.88
C LEU A 977 -30.62 57.29 18.90
N ALA A 978 -31.32 57.41 17.77
CA ALA A 978 -32.60 58.09 17.72
C ALA A 978 -33.65 57.39 18.61
N TYR A 979 -33.70 56.06 18.61
CA TYR A 979 -34.55 55.27 19.49
C TYR A 979 -34.23 55.53 20.97
N LEU A 980 -32.96 55.47 21.35
CA LEU A 980 -32.51 55.72 22.73
C LEU A 980 -32.85 57.13 23.22
N ALA A 981 -32.74 58.13 22.34
CA ALA A 981 -33.13 59.50 22.63
C ALA A 981 -34.64 59.65 22.89
N VAL A 982 -35.49 58.92 22.13
CA VAL A 982 -36.94 58.90 22.37
C VAL A 982 -37.27 58.17 23.68
N ARG A 983 -36.58 57.05 23.98
CA ARG A 983 -36.76 56.31 25.23
C ARG A 983 -36.46 57.15 26.49
N CYS A 984 -35.68 58.21 26.36
CA CYS A 984 -35.39 59.17 27.44
C CYS A 984 -36.47 60.25 27.66
N MET A 985 -37.51 60.30 26.83
CA MET A 985 -38.66 61.18 27.07
C MET A 985 -39.51 60.63 28.22
N ALA A 986 -40.27 61.48 28.89
CA ALA A 986 -41.24 61.04 29.89
C ALA A 986 -42.34 60.18 29.23
N ASP A 987 -42.73 59.11 29.92
CA ASP A 987 -43.76 58.20 29.42
C ASP A 987 -45.09 58.93 29.22
N GLY A 988 -45.70 58.74 28.05
CA GLY A 988 -46.96 59.39 27.70
C GLY A 988 -47.16 59.60 26.20
N PRO A 989 -48.24 60.30 25.81
CA PRO A 989 -48.64 60.44 24.41
C PRO A 989 -47.57 61.07 23.50
N GLU A 990 -46.73 61.95 24.03
CA GLU A 990 -45.66 62.59 23.27
C GLU A 990 -44.53 61.61 22.91
N GLN A 991 -44.16 60.73 23.85
CA GLN A 991 -43.18 59.67 23.62
C GLN A 991 -43.75 58.61 22.65
N ASP A 992 -45.02 58.24 22.80
CA ASP A 992 -45.72 57.34 21.87
C ASP A 992 -45.65 57.86 20.43
N GLU A 993 -46.01 59.13 20.20
CA GLU A 993 -45.94 59.75 18.87
C GLU A 993 -44.51 59.83 18.33
N ALA A 994 -43.53 60.07 19.20
CA ALA A 994 -42.13 60.04 18.82
C ALA A 994 -41.65 58.64 18.40
N PHE A 995 -42.11 57.57 19.07
CA PHE A 995 -41.86 56.19 18.63
C PHE A 995 -42.52 55.91 17.28
N PHE A 996 -43.78 56.31 17.08
CA PHE A 996 -44.45 56.16 15.77
C PHE A 996 -43.72 56.93 14.66
N ALA A 997 -43.26 58.15 14.93
CA ALA A 997 -42.49 58.94 13.98
C ALA A 997 -41.14 58.28 13.64
N GLY A 998 -40.46 57.73 14.65
CA GLY A 998 -39.25 56.95 14.49
C GLY A 998 -39.46 55.70 13.63
N HIS A 999 -40.49 54.90 13.90
CA HIS A 999 -40.81 53.72 13.11
C HIS A 999 -41.18 54.06 11.66
N ARG A 1000 -41.95 55.14 11.42
CA ARG A 1000 -42.24 55.63 10.05
C ARG A 1000 -40.96 56.00 9.30
N ARG A 1001 -39.98 56.60 9.99
CA ARG A 1001 -38.70 56.99 9.38
C ARG A 1001 -37.78 55.80 9.17
N TRP A 1002 -37.75 54.84 10.10
CA TRP A 1002 -36.92 53.64 10.05
C TRP A 1002 -37.78 52.37 10.23
N PRO A 1003 -38.53 51.95 9.20
CA PRO A 1003 -39.51 50.86 9.31
C PRO A 1003 -38.89 49.48 9.55
N GLN A 1004 -37.59 49.33 9.28
CA GLN A 1004 -36.83 48.09 9.48
C GLN A 1004 -36.00 48.11 10.77
N GLU A 1005 -36.02 49.21 11.54
CA GLU A 1005 -35.26 49.29 12.79
C GLU A 1005 -35.99 48.48 13.89
N PRO A 1006 -35.39 47.39 14.40
CA PRO A 1006 -36.06 46.49 15.34
C PRO A 1006 -36.45 47.15 16.65
N TRP A 1007 -35.69 48.13 17.14
CA TRP A 1007 -35.97 48.80 18.42
C TRP A 1007 -37.12 49.81 18.35
N PHE A 1008 -37.26 50.53 17.22
CA PHE A 1008 -38.47 51.34 17.00
C PHE A 1008 -39.69 50.47 16.74
N ALA A 1009 -39.54 49.38 15.99
CA ALA A 1009 -40.61 48.41 15.80
C ALA A 1009 -41.04 47.79 17.15
N LEU A 1010 -40.10 47.48 18.04
CA LEU A 1010 -40.38 47.03 19.40
C LEU A 1010 -41.27 48.06 20.12
N ALA A 1011 -40.80 49.28 20.32
CA ALA A 1011 -41.52 50.28 21.11
C ALA A 1011 -42.90 50.61 20.51
N THR A 1012 -42.98 50.85 19.19
CA THR A 1012 -44.25 51.08 18.50
C THR A 1012 -45.21 49.89 18.63
N GLY A 1013 -44.69 48.68 18.52
CA GLY A 1013 -45.46 47.46 18.68
C GLY A 1013 -46.08 47.30 20.06
N TYR A 1014 -45.30 47.58 21.13
CA TYR A 1014 -45.80 47.58 22.51
C TYR A 1014 -46.86 48.66 22.75
N VAL A 1015 -46.67 49.87 22.22
CA VAL A 1015 -47.68 50.95 22.30
C VAL A 1015 -48.99 50.53 21.64
N LEU A 1016 -48.94 49.92 20.45
CA LEU A 1016 -50.13 49.42 19.75
C LEU A 1016 -50.80 48.27 20.52
N ALA A 1017 -50.00 47.35 21.07
CA ALA A 1017 -50.49 46.22 21.85
C ALA A 1017 -51.18 46.70 23.14
N ALA A 1018 -50.63 47.69 23.84
CA ALA A 1018 -51.24 48.28 25.02
C ALA A 1018 -52.60 48.93 24.73
N ARG A 1019 -52.72 49.55 23.54
CA ARG A 1019 -53.97 50.13 23.00
C ARG A 1019 -54.97 49.09 22.46
N SER A 1020 -54.65 47.80 22.56
CA SER A 1020 -55.42 46.69 21.98
C SER A 1020 -55.57 46.73 20.45
N ASP A 1021 -54.69 47.45 19.74
CA ASP A 1021 -54.58 47.36 18.28
C ASP A 1021 -53.75 46.14 17.89
N TRP A 1022 -54.38 44.97 18.00
CA TRP A 1022 -53.73 43.67 17.78
C TRP A 1022 -53.19 43.51 16.36
N ALA A 1023 -53.91 44.05 15.36
CA ALA A 1023 -53.52 43.94 13.96
C ALA A 1023 -52.28 44.78 13.65
N GLY A 1024 -52.28 46.04 14.10
CA GLY A 1024 -51.11 46.92 13.97
C GLY A 1024 -49.91 46.39 14.76
N ALA A 1025 -50.13 45.94 15.99
CA ALA A 1025 -49.06 45.37 16.83
C ALA A 1025 -48.45 44.11 16.20
N ASN A 1026 -49.25 43.20 15.64
CA ASN A 1026 -48.76 42.02 14.93
C ASN A 1026 -47.88 42.38 13.73
N GLU A 1027 -48.26 43.37 12.93
CA GLU A 1027 -47.46 43.80 11.78
C GLU A 1027 -46.09 44.33 12.20
N VAL A 1028 -46.07 45.20 13.21
CA VAL A 1028 -44.85 45.88 13.64
C VAL A 1028 -43.94 44.94 14.43
N LEU A 1029 -44.49 44.19 15.41
CA LEU A 1029 -43.69 43.26 16.23
C LEU A 1029 -43.16 42.07 15.43
N SER A 1030 -43.84 41.63 14.37
CA SER A 1030 -43.28 40.60 13.47
C SER A 1030 -41.95 41.05 12.85
N LYS A 1031 -41.79 42.34 12.54
CA LYS A 1031 -40.53 42.90 12.02
C LYS A 1031 -39.45 42.92 13.12
N SER A 1032 -39.82 43.29 14.35
CA SER A 1032 -38.90 43.28 15.49
C SER A 1032 -38.44 41.86 15.86
N ALA A 1033 -39.33 40.87 15.78
CA ALA A 1033 -39.03 39.46 16.07
C ALA A 1033 -37.99 38.83 15.11
N MET A 1034 -37.83 39.39 13.90
CA MET A 1034 -36.82 38.92 12.94
C MET A 1034 -35.39 39.31 13.32
N SER A 1035 -35.20 40.31 14.19
CA SER A 1035 -33.87 40.72 14.65
C SER A 1035 -33.43 39.87 15.84
N PRO A 1036 -32.25 39.23 15.81
CA PRO A 1036 -31.75 38.45 16.94
C PRO A 1036 -31.73 39.23 18.26
N GLN A 1037 -31.42 40.53 18.22
CA GLN A 1037 -31.32 41.40 19.39
C GLN A 1037 -32.62 41.55 20.19
N THR A 1038 -33.77 41.42 19.52
CA THR A 1038 -35.10 41.67 20.10
C THR A 1038 -36.00 40.44 20.10
N ALA A 1039 -35.68 39.43 19.27
CA ALA A 1039 -36.42 38.19 19.09
C ALA A 1039 -36.79 37.51 20.42
N GLU A 1040 -35.83 37.36 21.33
CA GLU A 1040 -35.98 36.58 22.57
C GLU A 1040 -37.14 37.06 23.46
N PHE A 1041 -37.36 38.38 23.54
CA PHE A 1041 -38.42 38.99 24.36
C PHE A 1041 -39.61 39.50 23.54
N VAL A 1042 -39.50 39.62 22.22
CA VAL A 1042 -40.65 39.97 21.35
C VAL A 1042 -41.49 38.75 21.03
N ALA A 1043 -40.87 37.59 20.79
CA ALA A 1043 -41.59 36.40 20.35
C ALA A 1043 -42.72 35.96 21.32
N PRO A 1044 -42.54 36.00 22.67
CA PRO A 1044 -43.63 35.70 23.60
C PRO A 1044 -44.83 36.65 23.43
N GLU A 1045 -44.61 37.97 23.36
CA GLU A 1045 -45.69 38.95 23.20
C GLU A 1045 -46.35 38.87 21.82
N LEU A 1046 -45.56 38.66 20.77
CA LEU A 1046 -46.09 38.43 19.42
C LEU A 1046 -46.96 37.16 19.38
N ALA A 1047 -46.58 36.10 20.09
CA ALA A 1047 -47.41 34.91 20.22
C ALA A 1047 -48.75 35.21 20.90
N ARG A 1048 -48.78 36.00 22.00
CA ARG A 1048 -50.03 36.44 22.65
C ARG A 1048 -50.93 37.23 21.69
N ILE A 1049 -50.35 38.14 20.92
CA ILE A 1049 -51.09 38.97 19.95
C ILE A 1049 -51.64 38.10 18.80
N LYS A 1050 -50.85 37.17 18.27
CA LYS A 1050 -51.30 36.23 17.23
C LYS A 1050 -52.42 35.32 17.74
N ARG A 1051 -52.36 34.86 18.99
CA ARG A 1051 -53.45 34.12 19.65
C ARG A 1051 -54.72 34.96 19.75
N MET A 1052 -54.61 36.25 20.07
CA MET A 1052 -55.75 37.17 20.08
C MET A 1052 -56.39 37.32 18.69
N LEU A 1053 -55.57 37.38 17.64
CA LEU A 1053 -56.02 37.42 16.24
C LEU A 1053 -56.55 36.08 15.71
N GLY A 1054 -56.46 34.99 16.48
CA GLY A 1054 -56.92 33.66 16.07
C GLY A 1054 -55.98 32.97 15.08
N ALA A 1055 -54.68 33.26 15.13
CA ALA A 1055 -53.66 32.57 14.34
C ALA A 1055 -53.63 31.06 14.62
N SER A 1056 -53.18 30.27 13.65
CA SER A 1056 -53.05 28.82 13.79
C SER A 1056 -51.93 28.44 14.75
N GLN A 1057 -52.00 27.23 15.31
CA GLN A 1057 -50.96 26.70 16.21
C GLN A 1057 -49.58 26.65 15.54
N GLY A 1058 -49.50 26.26 14.27
CA GLY A 1058 -48.23 26.24 13.52
C GLY A 1058 -47.61 27.63 13.33
N GLU A 1059 -48.43 28.69 13.20
CA GLU A 1059 -47.91 30.07 13.16
C GLU A 1059 -47.30 30.50 14.50
N ILE A 1060 -47.85 30.01 15.62
CA ILE A 1060 -47.33 30.30 16.96
C ILE A 1060 -46.07 29.48 17.24
N GLU A 1061 -46.07 28.18 16.92
CA GLU A 1061 -44.91 27.30 17.08
C GLU A 1061 -43.70 27.76 16.26
N SER A 1062 -43.91 28.38 15.10
CA SER A 1062 -42.82 28.94 14.29
C SER A 1062 -41.99 29.99 15.04
N LEU A 1063 -42.61 30.71 15.99
CA LEU A 1063 -41.95 31.71 16.83
C LEU A 1063 -41.14 31.07 17.97
N ALA A 1064 -41.38 29.80 18.32
CA ALA A 1064 -40.69 29.13 19.42
C ALA A 1064 -39.17 29.14 19.22
N SER A 1065 -38.71 28.93 17.98
CA SER A 1065 -37.28 28.97 17.63
C SER A 1065 -36.59 30.30 17.99
N GLN A 1066 -37.35 31.37 18.13
CA GLN A 1066 -36.88 32.74 18.39
C GLN A 1066 -36.85 33.12 19.87
N SER A 1067 -37.48 32.33 20.76
CA SER A 1067 -37.46 32.55 22.21
C SER A 1067 -37.46 31.24 23.00
N ALA A 1068 -36.47 31.05 23.87
CA ALA A 1068 -36.41 29.88 24.73
C ALA A 1068 -37.54 29.89 25.77
N TYR A 1069 -37.92 31.09 26.25
CA TYR A 1069 -39.10 31.25 27.09
C TYR A 1069 -40.35 30.74 26.37
N LEU A 1070 -40.58 31.19 25.13
CA LEU A 1070 -41.75 30.76 24.35
C LEU A 1070 -41.75 29.25 24.07
N THR A 1071 -40.58 28.68 23.75
CA THR A 1071 -40.46 27.22 23.55
C THR A 1071 -40.92 26.46 24.78
N ASN A 1072 -40.46 26.88 25.97
CA ASN A 1072 -40.86 26.25 27.22
C ASN A 1072 -42.35 26.43 27.50
N MET A 1073 -42.92 27.62 27.26
CA MET A 1073 -44.34 27.87 27.48
C MET A 1073 -45.23 27.03 26.55
N LEU A 1074 -44.85 26.89 25.27
CA LEU A 1074 -45.60 26.08 24.31
C LEU A 1074 -45.49 24.59 24.60
N ALA A 1075 -44.33 24.10 25.04
CA ALA A 1075 -44.15 22.70 25.43
C ALA A 1075 -45.07 22.32 26.62
N LEU A 1076 -45.27 23.25 27.57
CA LEU A 1076 -46.20 23.10 28.68
C LEU A 1076 -47.67 23.20 28.28
N ASP A 1077 -47.98 23.75 27.10
CA ASP A 1077 -49.33 23.83 26.53
C ASP A 1077 -49.65 22.66 25.56
N SER A 1078 -48.64 22.09 24.88
CA SER A 1078 -48.81 21.11 23.79
C SER A 1078 -48.71 19.64 24.22
N GLY A 1079 -48.13 19.33 25.38
CA GLY A 1079 -47.96 17.97 25.88
C GLY A 1079 -46.65 17.27 25.48
N GLU A 1080 -45.69 18.02 24.94
CA GLU A 1080 -44.37 17.49 24.53
C GLU A 1080 -43.34 17.46 25.66
N ALA A 1081 -43.64 18.07 26.81
CA ALA A 1081 -42.79 17.95 28.01
C ALA A 1081 -42.84 16.51 28.57
N THR A 1082 -41.68 15.89 28.77
CA THR A 1082 -41.58 14.57 29.42
C THR A 1082 -40.48 14.58 30.48
N GLY A 1083 -40.85 14.27 31.72
CA GLY A 1083 -39.89 13.91 32.78
C GLY A 1083 -39.51 15.06 33.73
N SER A 1084 -40.42 15.98 34.01
CA SER A 1084 -40.19 17.09 34.96
C SER A 1084 -41.40 17.32 35.88
N PRO A 1085 -41.23 17.79 37.13
CA PRO A 1085 -42.35 18.21 37.98
C PRO A 1085 -43.28 19.25 37.31
N TYR A 1086 -42.75 20.04 36.38
CA TYR A 1086 -43.52 21.02 35.59
C TYR A 1086 -44.53 20.39 34.62
N ASP A 1087 -44.47 19.07 34.38
CA ASP A 1087 -45.49 18.32 33.64
C ASP A 1087 -46.88 18.46 34.29
N ALA A 1088 -46.94 18.88 35.56
CA ALA A 1088 -48.18 19.20 36.28
C ALA A 1088 -49.05 20.29 35.62
N TYR A 1089 -48.50 21.17 34.77
CA TYR A 1089 -49.30 22.18 34.05
C TYR A 1089 -50.21 21.58 32.96
N LEU A 1090 -49.85 20.42 32.39
CA LEU A 1090 -50.65 19.73 31.37
C LEU A 1090 -51.99 19.23 31.90
N PRO A 1091 -52.05 18.41 32.98
CA PRO A 1091 -53.32 18.02 33.58
C PRO A 1091 -54.07 19.23 34.18
N LEU A 1092 -53.39 20.28 34.66
CA LEU A 1092 -54.07 21.53 35.04
C LEU A 1092 -54.85 22.11 33.86
N GLY A 1093 -54.21 22.25 32.69
CA GLY A 1093 -54.83 22.75 31.46
C GLY A 1093 -55.99 21.89 30.92
N ARG A 1094 -56.06 20.61 31.30
CA ARG A 1094 -57.18 19.68 30.97
C ARG A 1094 -58.29 19.62 32.02
N GLY A 1095 -58.12 20.31 33.17
CA GLY A 1095 -59.05 20.22 34.29
C GLY A 1095 -58.86 18.98 35.19
N GLU A 1096 -57.75 18.25 35.05
CA GLU A 1096 -57.41 17.02 35.81
C GLU A 1096 -56.66 17.36 37.11
N TYR A 1097 -57.32 18.12 37.99
CA TYR A 1097 -56.67 18.77 39.15
C TYR A 1097 -55.93 17.84 40.11
N LYS A 1098 -56.45 16.63 40.34
CA LYS A 1098 -55.78 15.66 41.21
C LYS A 1098 -54.43 15.23 40.64
N GLN A 1099 -54.38 14.93 39.35
CA GLN A 1099 -53.16 14.52 38.67
C GLN A 1099 -52.12 15.65 38.64
N ALA A 1100 -52.56 16.91 38.45
CA ALA A 1100 -51.68 18.07 38.53
C ALA A 1100 -51.02 18.21 39.91
N LEU A 1101 -51.80 18.05 40.98
CA LEU A 1101 -51.27 18.10 42.34
C LEU A 1101 -50.36 16.92 42.68
N ASP A 1102 -50.66 15.71 42.20
CA ASP A 1102 -49.83 14.52 42.43
C ASP A 1102 -48.47 14.63 41.74
N LEU A 1103 -48.41 15.17 40.51
CA LEU A 1103 -47.15 15.41 39.81
C LEU A 1103 -46.30 16.50 40.50
N ALA A 1104 -46.94 17.55 41.02
CA ALA A 1104 -46.23 18.63 41.71
C ALA A 1104 -45.70 18.22 43.10
N GLN A 1105 -46.16 17.12 43.71
CA GLN A 1105 -45.72 16.69 45.06
C GLN A 1105 -44.21 16.44 45.17
N ALA A 1106 -43.56 16.07 44.07
CA ALA A 1106 -42.12 15.80 44.04
C ALA A 1106 -41.26 17.07 44.17
N ASP A 1107 -41.85 18.26 44.07
CA ASP A 1107 -41.16 19.54 44.07
C ASP A 1107 -41.76 20.49 45.13
N ALA A 1108 -40.94 20.82 46.12
CA ALA A 1108 -41.34 21.61 47.28
C ALA A 1108 -41.69 23.06 46.93
N ASP A 1109 -41.16 23.60 45.83
CA ASP A 1109 -41.37 24.97 45.39
C ASP A 1109 -42.55 25.07 44.42
N LEU A 1110 -42.76 24.03 43.59
CA LEU A 1110 -43.87 23.98 42.63
C LEU A 1110 -45.22 23.67 43.29
N LEU A 1111 -45.25 22.80 44.31
CA LEU A 1111 -46.50 22.36 44.92
C LEU A 1111 -47.36 23.52 45.46
N PRO A 1112 -46.83 24.51 46.22
CA PRO A 1112 -47.62 25.65 46.69
C PRO A 1112 -48.21 26.48 45.54
N ARG A 1113 -47.43 26.68 44.47
CA ARG A 1113 -47.90 27.40 43.26
C ARG A 1113 -49.03 26.67 42.56
N MET A 1114 -48.89 25.36 42.37
CA MET A 1114 -49.90 24.52 41.71
C MET A 1114 -51.22 24.49 42.51
N VAL A 1115 -51.15 24.42 43.84
CA VAL A 1115 -52.33 24.50 44.72
C VAL A 1115 -53.11 25.79 44.49
N ARG A 1116 -52.44 26.92 44.31
CA ARG A 1116 -53.07 28.23 44.09
C ARG A 1116 -53.77 28.32 42.73
N LEU A 1117 -53.12 27.86 41.66
CA LEU A 1117 -53.72 27.84 40.32
C LEU A 1117 -54.90 26.89 40.25
N VAL A 1118 -54.80 25.69 40.83
CA VAL A 1118 -55.93 24.75 40.93
C VAL A 1118 -57.08 25.38 41.71
N ALA A 1119 -56.82 26.02 42.85
CA ALA A 1119 -57.86 26.65 43.66
C ALA A 1119 -58.64 27.75 42.92
N ALA A 1120 -57.97 28.52 42.06
CA ALA A 1120 -58.59 29.55 41.24
C ALA A 1120 -59.25 28.99 39.94
N SER A 1121 -59.18 27.69 39.68
CA SER A 1121 -59.72 27.07 38.46
C SER A 1121 -61.23 26.77 38.53
N ASP A 1122 -61.88 26.70 37.37
CA ASP A 1122 -63.31 26.36 37.29
C ASP A 1122 -63.57 24.90 37.71
N GLY A 1123 -64.48 24.69 38.67
CA GLY A 1123 -64.78 23.36 39.19
C GLY A 1123 -63.79 22.83 40.23
N ALA A 1124 -62.88 23.66 40.73
CA ALA A 1124 -62.06 23.33 41.90
C ALA A 1124 -62.93 23.05 43.14
N SER A 1125 -62.51 22.09 43.98
CA SER A 1125 -63.24 21.77 45.21
C SER A 1125 -63.03 22.84 46.29
N ALA A 1126 -64.02 22.98 47.18
CA ALA A 1126 -63.92 23.90 48.32
C ALA A 1126 -62.70 23.60 49.21
N ASP A 1127 -62.33 22.31 49.35
CA ASP A 1127 -61.17 21.90 50.14
C ASP A 1127 -59.84 22.43 49.58
N VAL A 1128 -59.68 22.45 48.26
CA VAL A 1128 -58.46 22.98 47.62
C VAL A 1128 -58.43 24.50 47.70
N ALA A 1129 -59.59 25.16 47.58
CA ALA A 1129 -59.70 26.61 47.77
C ALA A 1129 -59.32 27.04 49.20
N GLU A 1130 -59.82 26.35 50.22
CA GLU A 1130 -59.43 26.60 51.62
C GLU A 1130 -57.94 26.32 51.86
N LYS A 1131 -57.40 25.25 51.27
CA LYS A 1131 -55.97 24.95 51.35
C LYS A 1131 -55.11 26.07 50.76
N ALA A 1132 -55.48 26.62 49.60
CA ALA A 1132 -54.75 27.72 48.97
C ALA A 1132 -54.82 29.02 49.78
N LEU A 1133 -56.00 29.35 50.31
CA LEU A 1133 -56.22 30.55 51.15
C LEU A 1133 -55.49 30.47 52.50
N GLY A 1134 -55.17 29.26 52.98
CA GLY A 1134 -54.37 29.04 54.20
C GLY A 1134 -52.86 29.06 54.00
N LEU A 1135 -52.34 29.15 52.77
CA LEU A 1135 -50.90 29.21 52.51
C LEU A 1135 -50.33 30.61 52.86
N PRO A 1136 -49.11 30.70 53.44
CA PRO A 1136 -48.43 31.98 53.65
C PRO A 1136 -48.27 32.76 52.33
N ALA A 1137 -48.41 34.09 52.37
CA ALA A 1137 -48.33 34.93 51.18
C ALA A 1137 -46.97 34.89 50.46
N GLU A 1138 -45.91 34.40 51.11
CA GLU A 1138 -44.57 34.22 50.50
C GLU A 1138 -44.37 32.83 49.86
N ALA A 1139 -45.14 31.81 50.26
CA ALA A 1139 -44.92 30.43 49.84
C ALA A 1139 -45.41 30.19 48.40
N GLY A 1140 -44.50 30.12 47.43
CA GLY A 1140 -44.83 29.89 46.01
C GLY A 1140 -45.67 31.01 45.39
N ALA A 1141 -45.47 32.27 45.85
CA ALA A 1141 -46.10 33.46 45.27
C ALA A 1141 -45.17 34.04 44.21
N ASP A 1142 -45.60 33.94 42.97
CA ASP A 1142 -45.05 34.70 41.85
C ASP A 1142 -46.10 35.67 41.31
N THR A 1143 -45.72 36.51 40.36
CA THR A 1143 -46.60 37.51 39.75
C THR A 1143 -47.90 36.86 39.24
N ASP A 1144 -47.81 35.73 38.55
CA ASP A 1144 -48.95 35.03 37.93
C ASP A 1144 -49.96 34.50 38.96
N SER A 1145 -49.48 33.82 40.00
CA SER A 1145 -50.32 33.23 41.04
C SER A 1145 -50.86 34.30 41.99
N THR A 1146 -50.18 35.44 42.15
CA THR A 1146 -50.62 36.56 42.99
C THR A 1146 -51.96 37.13 42.51
N TRP A 1147 -52.12 37.35 41.20
CA TRP A 1147 -53.39 37.81 40.62
C TRP A 1147 -54.53 36.80 40.83
N SER A 1148 -54.22 35.51 40.66
CA SER A 1148 -55.19 34.42 40.88
C SER A 1148 -55.63 34.32 42.35
N MET A 1149 -54.70 34.52 43.29
CA MET A 1149 -54.99 34.50 44.72
C MET A 1149 -55.77 35.73 45.17
N TRP A 1150 -55.48 36.91 44.61
CA TRP A 1150 -56.29 38.10 44.85
C TRP A 1150 -57.74 37.88 44.41
N ALA A 1151 -57.94 37.30 43.22
CA ALA A 1151 -59.26 36.97 42.69
C ALA A 1151 -60.00 35.93 43.55
N LEU A 1152 -59.29 34.90 44.03
CA LEU A 1152 -59.85 33.87 44.89
C LEU A 1152 -60.28 34.44 46.25
N ALA A 1153 -59.47 35.30 46.86
CA ALA A 1153 -59.81 35.98 48.11
C ALA A 1153 -61.08 36.84 47.95
N LEU A 1154 -61.18 37.61 46.86
CA LEU A 1154 -62.35 38.40 46.51
C LEU A 1154 -63.61 37.55 46.34
N ARG A 1155 -63.50 36.39 45.65
CA ARG A 1155 -64.63 35.47 45.42
C ARG A 1155 -65.16 34.87 46.72
N HIS A 1156 -64.28 34.56 47.67
CA HIS A 1156 -64.62 33.91 48.94
C HIS A 1156 -64.83 34.88 50.12
N GLY A 1157 -64.72 36.19 49.90
CA GLY A 1157 -64.88 37.20 50.95
C GLY A 1157 -63.84 37.10 52.06
N ARG A 1158 -62.61 36.70 51.73
CA ARG A 1158 -61.44 36.70 52.64
C ARG A 1158 -60.71 38.05 52.58
N ASP A 1159 -59.84 38.32 53.54
CA ASP A 1159 -58.99 39.53 53.54
C ASP A 1159 -58.09 39.60 52.30
N GLU A 1160 -58.37 40.56 51.43
CA GLU A 1160 -57.64 40.77 50.18
C GLU A 1160 -56.49 41.79 50.27
N ALA A 1161 -56.28 42.45 51.42
CA ALA A 1161 -55.40 43.61 51.52
C ALA A 1161 -53.94 43.29 51.15
N ALA A 1162 -53.40 42.19 51.69
CA ALA A 1162 -52.04 41.74 51.41
C ALA A 1162 -51.82 41.39 49.93
N TRP A 1163 -52.82 40.81 49.26
CA TRP A 1163 -52.74 40.46 47.85
C TRP A 1163 -52.87 41.69 46.95
N ARG A 1164 -53.74 42.64 47.31
CA ARG A 1164 -53.90 43.93 46.61
C ARG A 1164 -52.62 44.76 46.70
N GLU A 1165 -51.97 44.79 47.87
CA GLU A 1165 -50.69 45.48 48.06
C GLU A 1165 -49.58 44.86 47.19
N LYS A 1166 -49.45 43.53 47.20
CA LYS A 1166 -48.48 42.82 46.33
C LYS A 1166 -48.71 43.08 44.85
N VAL A 1167 -49.97 43.14 44.41
CA VAL A 1167 -50.34 43.52 43.04
C VAL A 1167 -49.91 44.95 42.71
N LEU A 1168 -50.19 45.92 43.58
CA LEU A 1168 -49.86 47.34 43.35
C LEU A 1168 -48.34 47.60 43.34
N ALA A 1169 -47.55 46.72 43.94
CA ALA A 1169 -46.10 46.80 43.96
C ALA A 1169 -45.42 46.31 42.66
N THR A 1170 -46.17 45.77 41.69
CA THR A 1170 -45.60 45.22 40.43
C THR A 1170 -45.24 46.32 39.42
N ASP A 1171 -46.25 47.04 38.94
CA ASP A 1171 -46.15 48.21 38.07
C ASP A 1171 -47.18 49.23 38.58
N PRO A 1172 -46.77 50.30 39.30
CA PRO A 1172 -47.71 51.19 39.96
C PRO A 1172 -48.76 51.81 39.02
N ASP A 1173 -48.40 52.09 37.76
CA ASP A 1173 -49.26 52.80 36.81
C ASP A 1173 -50.22 51.85 36.07
N GLU A 1174 -49.76 50.67 35.65
CA GLU A 1174 -50.65 49.67 35.05
C GLU A 1174 -51.49 48.95 36.12
N ALA A 1175 -50.91 48.62 37.27
CA ALA A 1175 -51.63 47.94 38.36
C ALA A 1175 -52.77 48.82 38.89
N ALA A 1176 -52.61 50.14 38.95
CA ALA A 1176 -53.70 51.04 39.32
C ALA A 1176 -54.91 50.95 38.37
N ARG A 1177 -54.66 50.86 37.06
CA ARG A 1177 -55.73 50.69 36.04
C ARG A 1177 -56.37 49.31 36.12
N MET A 1178 -55.57 48.27 36.34
CA MET A 1178 -56.08 46.91 36.52
C MET A 1178 -56.94 46.79 37.78
N VAL A 1179 -56.53 47.42 38.88
CA VAL A 1179 -57.33 47.47 40.12
C VAL A 1179 -58.64 48.20 39.88
N ALA A 1180 -58.62 49.34 39.17
CA ALA A 1180 -59.84 50.07 38.81
C ALA A 1180 -60.78 49.25 37.90
N PHE A 1181 -60.23 48.45 36.98
CA PHE A 1181 -60.99 47.47 36.19
C PHE A 1181 -61.67 46.42 37.08
N VAL A 1182 -60.94 45.83 38.03
CA VAL A 1182 -61.50 44.83 38.95
C VAL A 1182 -62.60 45.42 39.83
N ASP A 1183 -62.42 46.65 40.32
CA ASP A 1183 -63.45 47.37 41.08
C ASP A 1183 -64.71 47.61 40.22
N ALA A 1184 -64.56 47.93 38.93
CA ALA A 1184 -65.68 48.04 37.99
C ALA A 1184 -66.38 46.69 37.73
N VAL A 1185 -65.64 45.59 37.62
CA VAL A 1185 -66.20 44.23 37.47
C VAL A 1185 -67.03 43.83 38.70
N ARG A 1186 -66.55 44.17 39.91
CA ARG A 1186 -67.30 43.95 41.17
C ARG A 1186 -68.58 44.79 41.24
N ALA A 1187 -68.55 46.00 40.68
CA ALA A 1187 -69.71 46.88 40.59
C ALA A 1187 -70.72 46.48 39.49
N ASN A 1188 -70.54 45.33 38.82
CA ASN A 1188 -71.37 44.86 37.71
C ASN A 1188 -71.40 45.81 36.49
N ALA A 1189 -70.30 46.54 36.23
CA ALA A 1189 -70.18 47.36 35.03
C ALA A 1189 -70.31 46.52 33.75
N SER A 1190 -70.78 47.14 32.65
CA SER A 1190 -70.78 46.48 31.34
C SER A 1190 -69.36 46.23 30.86
N VAL A 1191 -69.18 45.27 29.94
CA VAL A 1191 -67.86 44.99 29.34
C VAL A 1191 -67.21 46.28 28.83
N GLN A 1192 -67.96 47.12 28.10
CA GLN A 1192 -67.45 48.38 27.55
C GLN A 1192 -67.00 49.37 28.63
N GLN A 1193 -67.74 49.47 29.75
CA GLN A 1193 -67.38 50.37 30.85
C GLN A 1193 -66.13 49.89 31.58
N ALA A 1194 -66.01 48.58 31.81
CA ALA A 1194 -64.83 48.02 32.44
C ALA A 1194 -63.58 48.17 31.53
N GLU A 1195 -63.69 47.83 30.24
CA GLU A 1195 -62.58 47.99 29.28
C GLU A 1195 -62.09 49.45 29.16
N ALA A 1196 -63.00 50.43 29.23
CA ALA A 1196 -62.65 51.85 29.18
C ALA A 1196 -61.81 52.28 30.40
N VAL A 1197 -62.07 51.69 31.58
CA VAL A 1197 -61.28 51.95 32.80
C VAL A 1197 -59.93 51.24 32.75
N LEU A 1198 -59.86 50.05 32.16
CA LEU A 1198 -58.61 49.31 32.00
C LEU A 1198 -57.62 50.07 31.10
N GLY A 1199 -58.10 50.73 30.05
CA GLY A 1199 -57.30 51.64 29.24
C GLY A 1199 -56.11 50.97 28.54
N HIS A 1200 -54.96 51.65 28.53
CA HIS A 1200 -53.72 51.15 27.93
C HIS A 1200 -52.93 50.33 28.96
N VAL A 1201 -52.88 49.01 28.74
CA VAL A 1201 -52.15 48.06 29.58
C VAL A 1201 -51.56 46.97 28.69
N ASN A 1202 -50.39 46.47 29.06
CA ASN A 1202 -49.70 45.46 28.28
C ASN A 1202 -50.53 44.16 28.13
N PRO A 1203 -50.29 43.35 27.08
CA PRO A 1203 -51.13 42.19 26.77
C PRO A 1203 -51.23 41.14 27.90
N SER A 1204 -50.11 40.82 28.55
CA SER A 1204 -50.08 39.92 29.71
C SER A 1204 -50.89 40.46 30.89
N ASN A 1205 -50.69 41.73 31.25
CA ASN A 1205 -51.44 42.43 32.29
C ASN A 1205 -52.95 42.46 31.99
N ARG A 1206 -53.34 42.73 30.75
CA ARG A 1206 -54.74 42.60 30.31
C ARG A 1206 -55.27 41.18 30.53
N GLY A 1207 -54.45 40.16 30.24
CA GLY A 1207 -54.75 38.76 30.51
C GLY A 1207 -54.97 38.44 32.00
N TYR A 1208 -54.15 38.98 32.89
CA TYR A 1208 -54.35 38.83 34.35
C TYR A 1208 -55.62 39.54 34.82
N ALA A 1209 -55.90 40.75 34.33
CA ALA A 1209 -57.15 41.45 34.63
C ALA A 1209 -58.37 40.61 34.24
N TYR A 1210 -58.35 40.01 33.05
CA TYR A 1210 -59.40 39.10 32.58
C TYR A 1210 -59.50 37.81 33.40
N THR A 1211 -58.37 37.28 33.86
CA THR A 1211 -58.31 36.13 34.78
C THR A 1211 -59.00 36.47 36.10
N VAL A 1212 -58.69 37.63 36.70
CA VAL A 1212 -59.36 38.09 37.93
C VAL A 1212 -60.86 38.22 37.72
N ALA A 1213 -61.29 38.82 36.61
CA ALA A 1213 -62.71 38.93 36.28
C ALA A 1213 -63.39 37.56 36.14
N ALA A 1214 -62.74 36.60 35.46
CA ALA A 1214 -63.25 35.24 35.28
C ALA A 1214 -63.41 34.48 36.60
N VAL A 1215 -62.41 34.57 37.49
CA VAL A 1215 -62.43 33.91 38.81
C VAL A 1215 -63.49 34.54 39.72
N VAL A 1216 -63.54 35.87 39.82
CA VAL A 1216 -64.50 36.59 40.69
C VAL A 1216 -65.95 36.35 40.26
N ARG A 1217 -66.22 36.34 38.96
CA ARG A 1217 -67.58 36.17 38.40
C ARG A 1217 -67.99 34.71 38.24
N GLY A 1218 -67.05 33.78 38.26
CA GLY A 1218 -67.29 32.36 37.98
C GLY A 1218 -68.03 32.16 36.65
N GLN A 1219 -69.08 31.33 36.67
CA GLN A 1219 -69.89 31.03 35.47
C GLN A 1219 -70.60 32.25 34.86
N SER A 1220 -70.76 33.35 35.61
CA SER A 1220 -71.42 34.58 35.12
C SER A 1220 -70.48 35.54 34.37
N CYS A 1221 -69.21 35.16 34.18
CA CYS A 1221 -68.24 35.97 33.46
C CYS A 1221 -68.56 36.00 31.95
N PRO A 1222 -68.57 37.18 31.30
CA PRO A 1222 -68.61 37.29 29.85
C PRO A 1222 -67.55 36.43 29.16
N GLN A 1223 -67.95 35.73 28.08
CA GLN A 1223 -67.05 34.83 27.34
C GLN A 1223 -65.84 35.56 26.75
N VAL A 1224 -65.97 36.84 26.40
CA VAL A 1224 -64.87 37.65 25.85
C VAL A 1224 -63.67 37.76 26.81
N TRP A 1225 -63.90 37.87 28.12
CA TRP A 1225 -62.82 37.90 29.10
C TRP A 1225 -62.22 36.51 29.34
N ARG A 1226 -63.04 35.45 29.35
CA ARG A 1226 -62.56 34.06 29.44
C ARG A 1226 -61.66 33.69 28.27
N GLU A 1227 -62.11 33.95 27.05
CA GLU A 1227 -61.32 33.71 25.84
C GLU A 1227 -60.12 34.65 25.72
N GLY A 1228 -60.28 35.92 26.14
CA GLY A 1228 -59.18 36.87 26.23
C GLY A 1228 -58.06 36.40 27.16
N ALA A 1229 -58.39 35.95 28.38
CA ALA A 1229 -57.42 35.38 29.32
C ALA A 1229 -56.74 34.13 28.73
N LYS A 1230 -57.50 33.22 28.11
CA LYS A 1230 -56.96 32.01 27.46
C LYS A 1230 -56.04 32.30 26.27
N ARG A 1231 -56.22 33.42 25.57
CA ARG A 1231 -55.41 33.80 24.40
C ARG A 1231 -54.20 34.64 24.79
N LEU A 1232 -54.35 35.52 25.78
CA LEU A 1232 -53.31 36.41 26.26
C LEU A 1232 -52.33 35.74 27.23
N LEU A 1233 -52.73 34.70 27.96
CA LEU A 1233 -51.86 33.97 28.91
C LEU A 1233 -51.63 32.51 28.47
N PHE A 1234 -50.41 32.01 28.66
CA PHE A 1234 -50.05 30.59 28.49
C PHE A 1234 -50.61 29.76 29.65
N GLY A 1235 -50.75 28.44 29.49
CA GLY A 1235 -51.39 27.56 30.47
C GLY A 1235 -50.70 27.54 31.85
N SER A 1236 -49.40 27.79 31.90
CA SER A 1236 -48.63 27.92 33.15
C SER A 1236 -48.85 29.24 33.91
N GLU A 1237 -49.40 30.27 33.26
CA GLU A 1237 -49.54 31.63 33.78
C GLU A 1237 -50.95 31.90 34.35
N ARG A 1238 -51.88 30.95 34.19
CA ARG A 1238 -53.29 31.12 34.57
C ARG A 1238 -53.90 29.85 35.17
N PRO A 1239 -55.00 29.98 35.93
CA PRO A 1239 -55.84 28.84 36.27
C PRO A 1239 -56.54 28.25 35.03
N HIS A 1240 -57.07 27.04 35.18
CA HIS A 1240 -57.93 26.43 34.19
C HIS A 1240 -59.31 27.12 34.18
N LEU A 1241 -59.64 27.73 33.05
CA LEU A 1241 -60.90 28.42 32.80
C LEU A 1241 -61.68 27.63 31.73
N MET A 1242 -62.94 27.28 32.00
CA MET A 1242 -63.85 26.63 31.04
C MET A 1242 -64.25 27.56 29.92
#